data_AF-A0A4Q1AIM4-F1
#
_entry.id   AF-A0A4Q1AIM4-F1
#
_cell.length_a   1.000
_cell.length_b   1.000
_cell.length_c   1.000
_cell.angle_alpha   90.00
_cell.angle_beta   90.00
_cell.angle_gamma   90.00
#
_symmetry.space_group_name_H-M   'P 1'
#
loop_
_entity.id
_entity.type
_entity.pdbx_description
1 polymer ?
#
loop_
_entity_poly.entity_id
_entity_poly.type
_entity_poly.pdbx_seq_one_letter_code
_entity_poly.pdbx_strand_id
1 'polypeptide(L)'
;MHLLKISILMFFVVINSLFAQPTKKVSIQLNWKYQFEFAGYIAAVEKGFYKDAGFDVELKEYKNGVDIERDVKNGISTFGIYDTSIIDNYDKSKPIILLANYLKVSPLVFITKRDIFSPEELKNKTISISTFELKNSSLKRLLDKFDIKKEDIKIKPFGSIEEFMSGKVDAMSAFITNEPFILQKNRIEYNVINPSNFEVTTLGESLFSSLAYLKNNTRTIKSFIEATNKGWRYALENKDEMIDIIYNKYSKRKSKEALKYEANKIESIMLLDSYKIGEIRQDILSTQLEEAKKAGKISKNIQLNQLVYSLSKYSKNYDFSKDEITYLEKKDRIIMCIDPDRMPFEELKNGKYSGIISDFMKFFEKELNIPLTIYKTKSFKDSLEAIKQRKCDILSQVISTENRKKYIDFTKPYLNFPLAIATKNSTRYINGLEDVLDDKKIAVGKDYAFSKYLIKKYPNKKFVLVDSVEDGLDKVLHDEVYGFIDSITTLGYKLQSSYFSELKIAGKLDEKFDLSIGVRDDDFLLYSIFDKLVQKLEMSTKHEIMKKWISVNYDNRIDYKFFWKVFIVFIIILFIITYRYKEVLDNKKKIQEEREKLEEKNAELKKTQGALKESILTFEVLLDSIMEAVLIFKEHDCIDINKVGYKLLGYDNKEEVIGKNLYHHVHEDFVVTLKESLNKNLDFYEIELVKKDGSRFPALVKDRYIYINNEKVKLFTIVDLTELKNKERLLFKQSKLASMGEMIGNIAHQWRQPLSLISTISTGLKLKIETNLDDKKESIEFLDKLNSTAQHLSSTIDDFRNFFAADKRKEKFLVQSMVEQNLVLLESIFKTNFINVVLKIDENLEINTYKNELTQALLNILNNANDAFKEKNIVENKYIFIEAFKQRNNAIIIIKDNAGGIPENIIENIFEPYFTTKHKSDGTGIGLYMTYQIINEHIYGKIEAYNSKYSYENKMHKGAVFKISIPLD
;
A
#
# COMPACT_ATOMS: atom_id res chain seq x y z
N MET A 1 10.87 54.06 42.41
CA MET A 1 10.60 53.30 41.17
C MET A 1 10.63 51.78 41.35
N HIS A 2 11.44 51.22 42.27
CA HIS A 2 11.47 49.77 42.54
C HIS A 2 10.23 49.23 43.27
N LEU A 3 9.67 49.97 44.22
CA LEU A 3 8.43 49.62 44.93
C LEU A 3 7.20 49.56 44.02
N LEU A 4 7.11 50.46 43.03
CA LEU A 4 6.02 50.46 42.05
C LEU A 4 6.05 49.23 41.14
N LYS A 5 7.24 48.76 40.75
CA LYS A 5 7.40 47.52 39.97
C LYS A 5 7.03 46.27 40.78
N ILE A 6 7.32 46.23 42.08
CA ILE A 6 6.96 45.11 42.94
C ILE A 6 5.45 45.08 43.20
N SER A 7 4.81 46.23 43.40
CA SER A 7 3.34 46.31 43.53
C SER A 7 2.62 45.94 42.23
N ILE A 8 3.13 46.34 41.05
CA ILE A 8 2.54 45.94 39.76
C ILE A 8 2.71 44.43 39.52
N LEU A 9 3.84 43.85 39.92
CA LEU A 9 4.08 42.41 39.81
C LEU A 9 3.18 41.61 40.77
N MET A 10 3.03 42.06 42.02
CA MET A 10 2.07 41.45 42.96
C MET A 10 0.63 41.60 42.49
N PHE A 11 0.25 42.75 41.91
CA PHE A 11 -1.10 42.96 41.39
C PHE A 11 -1.40 42.04 40.19
N PHE A 12 -0.41 41.78 39.33
CA PHE A 12 -0.53 40.80 38.24
C PHE A 12 -0.60 39.34 38.74
N VAL A 13 0.09 39.00 39.83
CA VAL A 13 0.02 37.65 40.45
C VAL A 13 -1.33 37.43 41.14
N VAL A 14 -1.88 38.46 41.79
CA VAL A 14 -3.21 38.40 42.44
C VAL A 14 -4.35 38.36 41.42
N ILE A 15 -4.24 39.08 40.29
CA ILE A 15 -5.24 39.00 39.22
C ILE A 15 -5.22 37.63 38.53
N ASN A 16 -4.05 37.03 38.28
CA ASN A 16 -3.97 35.70 37.67
C ASN A 16 -4.51 34.58 38.58
N SER A 17 -4.45 34.75 39.91
CA SER A 17 -5.01 33.79 40.87
C SER A 17 -6.54 33.94 41.04
N LEU A 18 -7.11 35.11 40.72
CA LEU A 18 -8.56 35.35 40.74
C LEU A 18 -9.30 34.85 39.48
N PHE A 19 -8.59 34.47 38.41
CA PHE A 19 -9.17 33.95 37.16
C PHE A 19 -8.91 32.45 36.90
N ALA A 20 -8.40 31.69 37.88
CA ALA A 20 -8.29 30.24 37.74
C ALA A 20 -9.69 29.61 37.75
N GLN A 21 -10.19 29.20 36.57
CA GLN A 21 -11.41 28.40 36.48
C GLN A 21 -11.20 27.08 37.26
N PRO A 22 -12.17 26.64 38.08
CA PRO A 22 -12.05 25.38 38.80
C PRO A 22 -11.89 24.23 37.80
N THR A 23 -10.75 23.54 37.86
CA THR A 23 -10.47 22.39 36.99
C THR A 23 -11.41 21.24 37.33
N LYS A 24 -11.95 20.60 36.30
CA LYS A 24 -12.85 19.46 36.47
C LYS A 24 -12.05 18.19 36.76
N LYS A 25 -12.31 17.56 37.91
CA LYS A 25 -11.71 16.26 38.25
C LYS A 25 -12.27 15.15 37.36
N VAL A 26 -11.39 14.43 36.70
CA VAL A 26 -11.73 13.27 35.85
C VAL A 26 -10.66 12.19 36.00
N SER A 27 -10.99 10.94 35.69
CA SER A 27 -10.02 9.84 35.74
C SER A 27 -9.99 9.04 34.44
N ILE A 28 -8.81 8.54 34.08
CA ILE A 28 -8.61 7.60 32.96
C ILE A 28 -8.17 6.25 33.52
N GLN A 29 -8.96 5.21 33.27
CA GLN A 29 -8.59 3.84 33.61
C GLN A 29 -7.76 3.24 32.47
N LEU A 30 -6.48 2.97 32.76
CA LEU A 30 -5.58 2.26 31.85
C LEU A 30 -5.95 0.78 31.78
N ASN A 31 -5.72 0.15 30.63
CA ASN A 31 -5.90 -1.29 30.42
C ASN A 31 -4.70 -2.14 30.82
N TRP A 32 -3.56 -1.50 31.10
CA TRP A 32 -2.38 -2.20 31.56
C TRP A 32 -1.54 -1.36 32.54
N LYS A 33 -0.31 -1.81 32.74
CA LYS A 33 0.70 -1.23 33.62
C LYS A 33 1.40 -0.04 32.95
N TYR A 34 1.84 0.95 33.73
CA TYR A 34 2.57 2.11 33.18
C TYR A 34 3.77 1.67 32.33
N GLN A 35 3.75 2.08 31.06
CA GLN A 35 4.72 1.78 30.02
C GLN A 35 4.59 2.78 28.85
N PHE A 36 5.39 2.65 27.79
CA PHE A 36 5.37 3.63 26.70
C PHE A 36 4.05 3.62 25.91
N GLU A 37 3.30 2.51 25.94
CA GLU A 37 1.92 2.44 25.42
C GLU A 37 1.05 3.60 25.92
N PHE A 38 1.20 4.05 27.16
CA PHE A 38 0.40 5.15 27.69
C PHE A 38 1.09 6.52 27.65
N ALA A 39 2.20 6.65 26.91
CA ALA A 39 3.05 7.84 26.93
C ALA A 39 2.30 9.12 26.55
N GLY A 40 1.33 9.06 25.63
CA GLY A 40 0.54 10.24 25.28
C GLY A 40 -0.32 10.79 26.42
N TYR A 41 -0.94 9.90 27.21
CA TYR A 41 -1.72 10.28 28.39
C TYR A 41 -0.82 10.79 29.51
N ILE A 42 0.33 10.14 29.72
CA ILE A 42 1.33 10.57 30.69
C ILE A 42 1.87 11.95 30.32
N ALA A 43 2.25 12.17 29.07
CA ALA A 43 2.72 13.46 28.57
C ALA A 43 1.64 14.55 28.75
N ALA A 44 0.37 14.25 28.49
CA ALA A 44 -0.71 15.22 28.69
C ALA A 44 -0.91 15.64 30.16
N VAL A 45 -0.61 14.76 31.12
CA VAL A 45 -0.58 15.09 32.55
C VAL A 45 0.67 15.89 32.90
N GLU A 46 1.84 15.37 32.55
CA GLU A 46 3.14 15.91 32.97
C GLU A 46 3.46 17.27 32.33
N LYS A 47 3.01 17.49 31.10
CA LYS A 47 3.20 18.75 30.36
C LYS A 47 2.07 19.74 30.58
N GLY A 48 1.11 19.42 31.45
CA GLY A 48 0.02 20.33 31.80
C GLY A 48 -1.05 20.49 30.73
N PHE A 49 -1.01 19.76 29.62
CA PHE A 49 -2.00 19.90 28.54
C PHE A 49 -3.44 19.64 29.00
N TYR A 50 -3.64 18.74 29.96
CA TYR A 50 -4.96 18.56 30.58
C TYR A 50 -5.37 19.74 31.47
N LYS A 51 -4.44 20.31 32.24
CA LYS A 51 -4.69 21.48 33.09
C LYS A 51 -5.05 22.70 32.24
N ASP A 52 -4.33 22.93 31.14
CA ASP A 52 -4.62 23.98 30.16
C ASP A 52 -6.00 23.82 29.51
N ALA A 53 -6.46 22.56 29.37
CA ALA A 53 -7.80 22.23 28.89
C ALA A 53 -8.88 22.25 29.98
N GLY A 54 -8.54 22.63 31.22
CA GLY A 54 -9.47 22.75 32.34
C GLY A 54 -9.74 21.45 33.10
N PHE A 55 -8.86 20.45 33.00
CA PHE A 55 -9.01 19.13 33.63
C PHE A 55 -7.92 18.84 34.65
N ASP A 56 -8.34 18.29 35.79
CA ASP A 56 -7.47 17.63 36.76
C ASP A 56 -7.62 16.12 36.57
N VAL A 57 -6.61 15.50 35.92
CA VAL A 57 -6.70 14.12 35.42
C VAL A 57 -5.91 13.16 36.30
N GLU A 58 -6.60 12.17 36.85
CA GLU A 58 -6.00 11.02 37.52
C GLU A 58 -5.84 9.85 36.54
N LEU A 59 -4.60 9.37 36.33
CA LEU A 59 -4.34 8.12 35.63
C LEU A 59 -4.42 6.96 36.63
N LYS A 60 -5.31 5.99 36.37
CA LYS A 60 -5.48 4.80 37.19
C LYS A 60 -4.85 3.61 36.49
N GLU A 61 -3.75 3.10 37.06
CA GLU A 61 -3.10 1.88 36.56
C GLU A 61 -4.03 0.67 36.71
N TYR A 62 -3.99 -0.27 35.74
CA TYR A 62 -4.75 -1.52 35.82
C TYR A 62 -4.34 -2.37 37.04
N LYS A 63 -5.31 -3.02 37.67
CA LYS A 63 -5.11 -4.02 38.74
C LYS A 63 -5.89 -5.29 38.38
N ASN A 64 -5.40 -6.45 38.81
CA ASN A 64 -6.06 -7.73 38.53
C ASN A 64 -7.51 -7.71 39.02
N GLY A 65 -8.45 -8.07 38.14
CA GLY A 65 -9.89 -8.11 38.43
C GLY A 65 -10.66 -6.81 38.15
N VAL A 66 -9.98 -5.75 37.68
CA VAL A 66 -10.64 -4.53 37.21
C VAL A 66 -11.35 -4.81 35.88
N ASP A 67 -12.62 -4.40 35.79
CA ASP A 67 -13.41 -4.42 34.56
C ASP A 67 -13.62 -2.97 34.11
N ILE A 68 -12.80 -2.55 33.14
CA ILE A 68 -12.69 -1.17 32.68
C ILE A 68 -14.02 -0.69 32.11
N GLU A 69 -14.70 -1.54 31.35
CA GLU A 69 -15.98 -1.23 30.71
C GLU A 69 -17.05 -0.98 31.78
N ARG A 70 -17.17 -1.90 32.74
CA ARG A 70 -18.10 -1.79 33.86
C ARG A 70 -17.84 -0.55 34.71
N ASP A 71 -16.58 -0.27 35.02
CA ASP A 71 -16.19 0.85 35.87
C ASP A 71 -16.49 2.20 35.20
N VAL A 72 -16.33 2.32 33.88
CA VAL A 72 -16.74 3.50 33.10
C VAL A 72 -18.26 3.61 32.99
N LYS A 73 -18.96 2.51 32.70
CA LYS A 73 -20.44 2.48 32.64
C LYS A 73 -21.10 2.91 33.96
N ASN A 74 -20.48 2.57 35.10
CA ASN A 74 -20.97 2.90 36.43
C ASN A 74 -20.43 4.23 36.98
N GLY A 75 -19.59 4.95 36.23
CA GLY A 75 -19.05 6.25 36.63
C GLY A 75 -17.96 6.20 37.71
N ILE A 76 -17.40 5.02 38.00
CA ILE A 76 -16.22 4.85 38.88
C ILE A 76 -14.99 5.48 38.22
N SER A 77 -14.89 5.35 36.90
CA SER A 77 -13.90 6.03 36.07
C SER A 77 -14.57 6.86 34.99
N THR A 78 -14.05 8.06 34.72
CA THR A 78 -14.64 8.96 33.71
C THR A 78 -14.38 8.47 32.28
N PHE A 79 -13.15 8.01 32.03
CA PHE A 79 -12.70 7.51 30.75
C PHE A 79 -12.04 6.14 30.92
N GLY A 80 -12.10 5.33 29.88
CA GLY A 80 -11.37 4.08 29.77
C GLY A 80 -10.56 4.03 28.48
N ILE A 81 -9.50 3.24 28.49
CA ILE A 81 -8.72 2.89 27.30
C ILE A 81 -8.85 1.40 27.10
N TYR A 82 -9.21 0.95 25.90
CA TYR A 82 -9.20 -0.47 25.55
C TYR A 82 -9.22 -0.70 24.03
N ASP A 83 -9.09 -1.96 23.61
CA ASP A 83 -9.31 -2.38 22.23
C ASP A 83 -10.77 -2.17 21.77
N THR A 84 -11.03 -1.99 20.47
CA THR A 84 -12.40 -1.79 19.95
C THR A 84 -13.33 -3.00 20.11
N SER A 85 -12.79 -4.16 20.48
CA SER A 85 -13.57 -5.34 20.87
C SER A 85 -14.58 -5.09 22.02
N ILE A 86 -14.47 -3.99 22.78
CA ILE A 86 -15.51 -3.59 23.75
C ILE A 86 -16.89 -3.36 23.10
N ILE A 87 -16.94 -3.08 21.80
CA ILE A 87 -18.19 -2.88 21.08
C ILE A 87 -19.03 -4.15 21.07
N ASP A 88 -18.40 -5.34 21.13
CA ASP A 88 -19.08 -6.64 21.05
C ASP A 88 -20.13 -6.84 22.15
N ASN A 89 -19.96 -6.18 23.30
CA ASN A 89 -20.87 -6.24 24.43
C ASN A 89 -21.67 -4.93 24.61
N TYR A 90 -21.94 -4.23 23.52
CA TYR A 90 -22.68 -2.97 23.58
C TYR A 90 -24.03 -3.13 24.27
N ASP A 91 -24.20 -2.42 25.38
CA ASP A 91 -25.42 -2.41 26.20
C ASP A 91 -26.20 -1.12 25.94
N LYS A 92 -27.41 -1.27 25.39
CA LYS A 92 -28.31 -0.13 25.11
C LYS A 92 -28.73 0.63 26.37
N SER A 93 -28.75 -0.02 27.55
CA SER A 93 -29.17 0.60 28.80
C SER A 93 -28.08 1.52 29.40
N LYS A 94 -26.81 1.17 29.18
CA LYS A 94 -25.63 1.94 29.61
C LYS A 94 -24.62 2.04 28.46
N PRO A 95 -24.90 2.83 27.41
CA PRO A 95 -24.08 2.85 26.22
C PRO A 95 -22.74 3.55 26.44
N ILE A 96 -21.70 2.96 25.89
CA ILE A 96 -20.35 3.53 25.80
C ILE A 96 -20.11 4.11 24.41
N ILE A 97 -19.27 5.13 24.31
CA ILE A 97 -18.97 5.85 23.09
C ILE A 97 -17.46 5.99 22.94
N LEU A 98 -16.94 5.62 21.77
CA LEU A 98 -15.54 5.82 21.39
C LEU A 98 -15.27 7.29 21.09
N LEU A 99 -14.25 7.86 21.72
CA LEU A 99 -13.87 9.27 21.64
C LEU A 99 -12.71 9.52 20.69
N ALA A 100 -11.68 8.68 20.76
CA ALA A 100 -10.47 8.75 19.95
C ALA A 100 -9.81 7.35 19.86
N ASN A 101 -8.96 7.14 18.85
CA ASN A 101 -8.16 5.93 18.73
C ASN A 101 -6.70 6.27 18.42
N TYR A 102 -5.77 5.58 19.08
CA TYR A 102 -4.34 5.85 18.95
C TYR A 102 -3.58 4.75 18.22
N LEU A 103 -3.88 3.46 18.44
CA LEU A 103 -3.26 2.37 17.68
C LEU A 103 -4.21 1.84 16.59
N LYS A 104 -3.77 1.90 15.33
CA LYS A 104 -4.59 1.54 14.16
C LYS A 104 -4.67 0.04 13.90
N VAL A 105 -3.88 -0.73 14.63
CA VAL A 105 -3.90 -2.19 14.67
C VAL A 105 -3.75 -2.60 16.13
N SER A 106 -4.50 -3.62 16.55
CA SER A 106 -4.36 -4.19 17.89
C SER A 106 -2.97 -4.82 18.06
N PRO A 107 -2.19 -4.41 19.09
CA PRO A 107 -0.89 -5.01 19.34
C PRO A 107 -0.96 -6.41 19.96
N LEU A 108 -2.17 -6.89 20.32
CA LEU A 108 -2.37 -8.15 21.04
C LEU A 108 -2.27 -9.36 20.09
N VAL A 109 -1.40 -10.31 20.43
CA VAL A 109 -1.06 -11.51 19.66
C VAL A 109 -0.96 -12.74 20.57
N PHE A 110 -0.97 -13.94 19.98
CA PHE A 110 -0.45 -15.12 20.66
C PHE A 110 1.03 -15.30 20.30
N ILE A 111 1.87 -15.44 21.32
CA ILE A 111 3.21 -15.98 21.17
C ILE A 111 3.16 -17.47 21.49
N THR A 112 3.69 -18.30 20.60
CA THR A 112 3.62 -19.76 20.70
C THR A 112 5.00 -20.39 20.60
N LYS A 113 5.14 -21.62 21.07
CA LYS A 113 6.31 -22.45 20.78
C LYS A 113 6.47 -22.62 19.27
N ARG A 114 7.72 -22.85 18.83
CA ARG A 114 8.10 -22.89 17.41
C ARG A 114 7.38 -23.98 16.60
N ASP A 115 6.83 -25.00 17.25
CA ASP A 115 6.07 -26.08 16.62
C ASP A 115 4.59 -25.75 16.40
N ILE A 116 4.12 -24.58 16.85
CA ILE A 116 2.71 -24.15 16.74
C ILE A 116 2.66 -22.92 15.81
N PHE A 117 2.02 -23.06 14.65
CA PHE A 117 2.00 -22.05 13.59
C PHE A 117 0.61 -21.48 13.31
N SER A 118 -0.45 -22.25 13.59
CA SER A 118 -1.83 -21.84 13.31
C SER A 118 -2.70 -21.79 14.57
N PRO A 119 -3.81 -21.02 14.55
CA PRO A 119 -4.76 -21.01 15.66
C PRO A 119 -5.33 -22.40 15.97
N GLU A 120 -5.60 -23.24 14.97
CA GLU A 120 -6.19 -24.57 15.16
C GLU A 120 -5.32 -25.51 16.01
N GLU A 121 -4.00 -25.36 15.91
CA GLU A 121 -3.02 -26.12 16.68
C GLU A 121 -2.99 -25.74 18.17
N LEU A 122 -3.70 -24.69 18.57
CA LEU A 122 -3.91 -24.34 19.97
C LEU A 122 -4.85 -25.31 20.70
N LYS A 123 -5.63 -26.13 19.98
CA LYS A 123 -6.49 -27.15 20.60
C LYS A 123 -5.66 -28.13 21.42
N ASN A 124 -6.11 -28.40 22.63
CA ASN A 124 -5.47 -29.20 23.68
C ASN A 124 -4.15 -28.65 24.25
N LYS A 125 -3.72 -27.45 23.85
CA LYS A 125 -2.51 -26.80 24.35
C LYS A 125 -2.78 -26.04 25.64
N THR A 126 -1.71 -25.78 26.40
CA THR A 126 -1.76 -24.94 27.60
C THR A 126 -1.49 -23.49 27.23
N ILE A 127 -2.48 -22.63 27.43
CA ILE A 127 -2.44 -21.23 27.01
C ILE A 127 -2.50 -20.34 28.24
N SER A 128 -1.55 -19.41 28.34
CA SER A 128 -1.60 -18.33 29.33
C SER A 128 -2.33 -17.12 28.75
N ILE A 129 -3.50 -16.79 29.29
CA ILE A 129 -4.29 -15.65 28.82
C ILE A 129 -5.21 -15.17 29.94
N SER A 130 -5.48 -13.87 30.03
CA SER A 130 -6.35 -13.35 31.08
C SER A 130 -7.83 -13.66 30.80
N THR A 131 -8.63 -13.73 31.86
CA THR A 131 -10.09 -13.95 31.75
C THR A 131 -10.82 -12.82 31.04
N PHE A 132 -10.27 -11.60 31.09
CA PHE A 132 -10.81 -10.44 30.40
C PHE A 132 -10.52 -10.51 28.89
N GLU A 133 -9.28 -10.83 28.51
CA GLU A 133 -8.90 -11.02 27.09
C GLU A 133 -9.69 -12.17 26.45
N LEU A 134 -9.94 -13.27 27.18
CA LEU A 134 -10.78 -14.38 26.70
C LEU A 134 -12.25 -14.00 26.46
N LYS A 135 -12.72 -12.85 26.94
CA LYS A 135 -14.07 -12.36 26.69
C LYS A 135 -14.08 -11.25 25.64
N ASN A 136 -13.17 -10.28 25.81
CA ASN A 136 -13.21 -8.99 25.16
C ASN A 136 -11.85 -8.71 24.52
N SER A 137 -11.49 -9.41 23.44
CA SER A 137 -10.24 -9.11 22.72
C SER A 137 -10.25 -9.59 21.27
N SER A 138 -9.26 -9.14 20.50
CA SER A 138 -8.92 -9.69 19.18
C SER A 138 -8.58 -11.18 19.23
N LEU A 139 -7.91 -11.64 20.29
CA LEU A 139 -7.58 -13.07 20.47
C LEU A 139 -8.84 -13.90 20.66
N LYS A 140 -9.85 -13.41 21.39
CA LYS A 140 -11.13 -14.11 21.51
C LYS A 140 -11.85 -14.20 20.15
N ARG A 141 -11.85 -13.12 19.38
CA ARG A 141 -12.41 -13.13 18.01
C ARG A 141 -11.67 -14.11 17.10
N LEU A 142 -10.36 -14.23 17.25
CA LEU A 142 -9.55 -15.22 16.56
C LEU A 142 -9.97 -16.65 16.94
N LEU A 143 -10.05 -16.96 18.23
CA LEU A 143 -10.49 -18.28 18.71
C LEU A 143 -11.92 -18.61 18.22
N ASP A 144 -12.84 -17.64 18.21
CA ASP A 144 -14.20 -17.80 17.68
C ASP A 144 -14.20 -18.12 16.18
N LYS A 145 -13.36 -17.45 15.39
CA LYS A 145 -13.26 -17.68 13.94
C LYS A 145 -12.82 -19.11 13.61
N PHE A 146 -12.02 -19.72 14.47
CA PHE A 146 -11.49 -21.08 14.30
C PHE A 146 -12.26 -22.15 15.11
N ASP A 147 -13.43 -21.80 15.67
CA ASP A 147 -14.26 -22.67 16.52
C ASP A 147 -13.44 -23.37 17.61
N ILE A 148 -12.61 -22.59 18.32
CA ILE A 148 -11.83 -23.03 19.48
C ILE A 148 -12.55 -22.55 20.73
N LYS A 149 -13.15 -23.48 21.46
CA LYS A 149 -13.92 -23.20 22.66
C LYS A 149 -13.02 -23.24 23.88
N LYS A 150 -13.54 -22.74 25.01
CA LYS A 150 -12.80 -22.71 26.27
C LYS A 150 -12.41 -24.13 26.72
N GLU A 151 -13.26 -25.10 26.43
CA GLU A 151 -13.09 -26.51 26.77
C GLU A 151 -11.99 -27.19 25.94
N ASP A 152 -11.69 -26.63 24.75
CA ASP A 152 -10.67 -27.15 23.85
C ASP A 152 -9.25 -26.72 24.28
N ILE A 153 -9.10 -25.82 25.26
CA ILE A 153 -7.80 -25.26 25.66
C ILE A 153 -7.59 -25.30 27.17
N LYS A 154 -6.36 -25.59 27.61
CA LYS A 154 -6.00 -25.58 29.04
C LYS A 154 -5.57 -24.17 29.43
N ILE A 155 -6.49 -23.41 30.00
CA ILE A 155 -6.22 -22.02 30.38
C ILE A 155 -5.50 -21.97 31.72
N LYS A 156 -4.36 -21.28 31.74
CA LYS A 156 -3.76 -20.75 32.97
C LYS A 156 -4.03 -19.26 33.09
N PRO A 157 -4.35 -18.76 34.30
CA PRO A 157 -4.37 -17.32 34.57
C PRO A 157 -3.07 -16.68 34.09
N PHE A 158 -3.14 -15.46 33.56
CA PHE A 158 -2.00 -14.75 32.97
C PHE A 158 -0.73 -14.92 33.81
N GLY A 159 0.19 -15.70 33.28
CA GLY A 159 1.47 -16.07 33.87
C GLY A 159 2.55 -15.12 33.39
N SER A 160 3.65 -15.08 34.10
CA SER A 160 4.79 -14.26 33.70
C SER A 160 5.47 -14.86 32.47
N ILE A 161 6.15 -14.04 31.66
CA ILE A 161 6.88 -14.48 30.45
C ILE A 161 7.85 -15.63 30.73
N GLU A 162 8.34 -15.72 31.96
CA GLU A 162 9.19 -16.81 32.45
C GLU A 162 8.50 -18.19 32.40
N GLU A 163 7.18 -18.28 32.54
CA GLU A 163 6.45 -19.54 32.36
C GLU A 163 6.48 -20.03 30.91
N PHE A 164 6.40 -19.11 29.95
CA PHE A 164 6.56 -19.44 28.54
C PHE A 164 8.01 -19.83 28.23
N MET A 165 9.00 -19.05 28.69
CA MET A 165 10.42 -19.35 28.48
C MET A 165 10.86 -20.68 29.12
N SER A 166 10.25 -21.08 30.23
CA SER A 166 10.49 -22.39 30.88
C SER A 166 9.69 -23.54 30.29
N GLY A 167 8.85 -23.29 29.27
CA GLY A 167 8.07 -24.30 28.58
C GLY A 167 6.83 -24.82 29.32
N LYS A 168 6.45 -24.19 30.45
CA LYS A 168 5.27 -24.54 31.27
C LYS A 168 3.94 -24.27 30.59
N VAL A 169 3.94 -23.40 29.58
CA VAL A 169 2.81 -23.10 28.70
C VAL A 169 3.28 -23.21 27.25
N ASP A 170 2.36 -23.55 26.35
CA ASP A 170 2.63 -23.74 24.92
C ASP A 170 2.39 -22.44 24.13
N ALA A 171 1.50 -21.60 24.63
CA ALA A 171 1.19 -20.29 24.08
C ALA A 171 0.89 -19.28 25.20
N MET A 172 1.11 -18.00 24.94
CA MET A 172 0.70 -16.90 25.82
C MET A 172 0.12 -15.72 25.04
N SER A 173 -0.86 -15.03 25.61
CA SER A 173 -1.23 -13.69 25.14
C SER A 173 -0.07 -12.74 25.39
N ALA A 174 0.22 -11.89 24.40
CA ALA A 174 1.35 -10.99 24.43
C ALA A 174 1.06 -9.76 23.57
N PHE A 175 1.77 -8.67 23.83
CA PHE A 175 1.82 -7.53 22.94
C PHE A 175 3.05 -7.62 22.02
N ILE A 176 2.82 -7.50 20.72
CA ILE A 176 3.92 -7.52 19.72
C ILE A 176 4.95 -6.40 19.96
N THR A 177 4.55 -5.35 20.68
CA THR A 177 5.37 -4.22 21.10
C THR A 177 6.30 -4.53 22.27
N ASN A 178 6.13 -5.67 22.96
CA ASN A 178 6.75 -5.94 24.25
C ASN A 178 7.47 -7.29 24.35
N GLU A 179 6.74 -8.39 24.47
CA GLU A 179 7.28 -9.72 24.78
C GLU A 179 8.32 -10.22 23.74
N PRO A 180 8.20 -9.95 22.43
CA PRO A 180 9.23 -10.31 21.45
C PRO A 180 10.63 -9.79 21.79
N PHE A 181 10.75 -8.58 22.36
CA PHE A 181 12.04 -8.02 22.74
C PHE A 181 12.71 -8.86 23.85
N ILE A 182 11.92 -9.29 24.83
CA ILE A 182 12.41 -10.09 25.96
C ILE A 182 12.84 -11.48 25.46
N LEU A 183 12.05 -12.11 24.59
CA LEU A 183 12.37 -13.43 24.04
C LEU A 183 13.62 -13.39 23.15
N GLN A 184 13.74 -12.38 22.28
CA GLN A 184 14.93 -12.18 21.44
C GLN A 184 16.19 -11.97 22.29
N LYS A 185 16.11 -11.15 23.34
CA LYS A 185 17.23 -10.92 24.26
C LYS A 185 17.67 -12.20 24.98
N ASN A 186 16.73 -13.08 25.31
CA ASN A 186 16.99 -14.38 25.94
C ASN A 186 17.21 -15.52 24.93
N ARG A 187 17.27 -15.23 23.61
CA ARG A 187 17.45 -16.21 22.53
C ARG A 187 16.44 -17.36 22.57
N ILE A 188 15.22 -17.07 23.01
CA ILE A 188 14.10 -18.02 23.00
C ILE A 188 13.46 -17.96 21.61
N GLU A 189 13.36 -19.11 20.95
CA GLU A 189 12.65 -19.23 19.68
C GLU A 189 11.14 -19.27 19.92
N TYR A 190 10.38 -18.56 19.08
CA TYR A 190 8.93 -18.47 19.18
C TYR A 190 8.30 -18.21 17.81
N ASN A 191 7.02 -18.52 17.69
CA ASN A 191 6.15 -18.08 16.60
C ASN A 191 5.18 -17.01 17.09
N VAL A 192 4.63 -16.24 16.15
CA VAL A 192 3.61 -15.22 16.42
C VAL A 192 2.38 -15.52 15.61
N ILE A 193 1.27 -15.76 16.29
CA ILE A 193 -0.06 -15.83 15.69
C ILE A 193 -0.71 -14.45 15.89
N ASN A 194 -0.70 -13.65 14.83
CA ASN A 194 -1.31 -12.33 14.82
C ASN A 194 -2.74 -12.42 14.25
N PRO A 195 -3.78 -11.99 14.99
CA PRO A 195 -5.16 -11.97 14.51
C PRO A 195 -5.34 -11.30 13.14
N SER A 196 -4.56 -10.25 12.85
CA SER A 196 -4.64 -9.51 11.58
C SER A 196 -4.29 -10.38 10.36
N ASN A 197 -3.41 -11.37 10.53
CA ASN A 197 -3.04 -12.32 9.47
C ASN A 197 -4.19 -13.27 9.10
N PHE A 198 -5.22 -13.35 9.95
CA PHE A 198 -6.41 -14.18 9.78
C PHE A 198 -7.68 -13.32 9.60
N GLU A 199 -7.52 -12.09 9.10
CA GLU A 199 -8.59 -11.10 8.87
C GLU A 199 -9.37 -10.69 10.13
N VAL A 200 -8.86 -10.98 11.32
CA VAL A 200 -9.45 -10.50 12.58
C VAL A 200 -8.81 -9.16 12.90
N THR A 201 -9.45 -8.08 12.46
CA THR A 201 -8.88 -6.73 12.58
C THR A 201 -9.57 -5.92 13.68
N THR A 202 -8.82 -5.56 14.73
CA THR A 202 -9.26 -4.61 15.77
C THR A 202 -8.30 -3.45 15.96
N LEU A 203 -8.78 -2.35 16.55
CA LEU A 203 -7.95 -1.19 16.85
C LEU A 203 -7.57 -1.20 18.33
N GLY A 204 -6.29 -1.00 18.62
CA GLY A 204 -5.77 -0.89 19.98
C GLY A 204 -5.92 0.53 20.56
N GLU A 205 -5.88 0.64 21.89
CA GLU A 205 -5.95 1.91 22.62
C GLU A 205 -7.00 2.92 22.13
N SER A 206 -8.25 2.50 22.15
CA SER A 206 -9.39 3.40 21.94
C SER A 206 -9.80 4.03 23.26
N LEU A 207 -9.80 5.36 23.30
CA LEU A 207 -10.33 6.16 24.39
C LEU A 207 -11.86 6.17 24.31
N PHE A 208 -12.55 5.84 25.39
CA PHE A 208 -14.01 5.82 25.43
C PHE A 208 -14.57 6.39 26.75
N SER A 209 -15.86 6.75 26.74
CA SER A 209 -16.60 7.18 27.93
C SER A 209 -18.08 6.75 27.84
N SER A 210 -18.83 6.93 28.92
CA SER A 210 -20.27 6.66 28.92
C SER A 210 -21.03 7.77 28.19
N LEU A 211 -22.10 7.40 27.48
CA LEU A 211 -22.99 8.38 26.83
C LEU A 211 -23.61 9.35 27.85
N ALA A 212 -23.88 8.87 29.08
CA ALA A 212 -24.39 9.70 30.17
C ALA A 212 -23.42 10.84 30.51
N TYR A 213 -22.12 10.54 30.61
CA TYR A 213 -21.10 11.56 30.83
C TYR A 213 -21.01 12.54 29.66
N LEU A 214 -21.03 12.04 28.43
CA LEU A 214 -20.96 12.83 27.19
C LEU A 214 -22.09 13.85 27.01
N LYS A 215 -23.34 13.43 27.28
CA LYS A 215 -24.53 14.30 27.15
C LYS A 215 -24.43 15.56 28.02
N ASN A 216 -23.80 15.45 29.18
CA ASN A 216 -23.66 16.56 30.12
C ASN A 216 -22.39 17.40 29.89
N ASN A 217 -21.50 17.01 28.96
CA ASN A 217 -20.12 17.52 28.87
C ASN A 217 -19.60 17.70 27.44
N THR A 218 -20.50 17.82 26.45
CA THR A 218 -20.15 17.74 25.01
C THR A 218 -19.07 18.74 24.59
N ARG A 219 -19.12 19.99 25.09
CA ARG A 219 -18.09 21.02 24.78
C ARG A 219 -16.74 20.73 25.42
N THR A 220 -16.74 20.19 26.64
CA THR A 220 -15.51 19.89 27.40
C THR A 220 -14.78 18.65 26.85
N ILE A 221 -15.51 17.67 26.31
CA ILE A 221 -14.93 16.43 25.76
C ILE A 221 -13.98 16.72 24.59
N LYS A 222 -14.33 17.71 23.74
CA LYS A 222 -13.47 18.13 22.63
C LYS A 222 -12.09 18.58 23.12
N SER A 223 -12.06 19.50 24.10
CA SER A 223 -10.81 19.98 24.69
C SER A 223 -10.00 18.85 25.33
N PHE A 224 -10.67 17.85 25.93
CA PHE A 224 -10.00 16.68 26.50
C PHE A 224 -9.32 15.82 25.42
N ILE A 225 -10.00 15.55 24.31
CA ILE A 225 -9.42 14.81 23.17
C ILE A 225 -8.26 15.59 22.57
N GLU A 226 -8.40 16.90 22.37
CA GLU A 226 -7.33 17.76 21.85
C GLU A 226 -6.10 17.79 22.76
N ALA A 227 -6.30 17.85 24.09
CA ALA A 227 -5.22 17.75 25.08
C ALA A 227 -4.51 16.39 25.02
N THR A 228 -5.27 15.30 24.89
CA THR A 228 -4.72 13.94 24.75
C THR A 228 -3.92 13.80 23.45
N ASN A 229 -4.44 14.34 22.34
CA ASN A 229 -3.75 14.36 21.05
C ASN A 229 -2.45 15.16 21.10
N LYS A 230 -2.42 16.29 21.83
CA LYS A 230 -1.19 17.05 22.10
C LYS A 230 -0.18 16.22 22.90
N GLY A 231 -0.64 15.50 23.92
CA GLY A 231 0.19 14.58 24.70
C GLY A 231 0.85 13.52 23.85
N TRP A 232 0.09 12.85 22.97
CA TRP A 232 0.63 11.86 22.03
C TRP A 232 1.65 12.46 21.06
N ARG A 233 1.37 13.63 20.50
CA ARG A 233 2.29 14.31 19.60
C ARG A 233 3.62 14.62 20.30
N TYR A 234 3.55 15.16 21.51
CA TYR A 234 4.72 15.43 22.35
C TYR A 234 5.51 14.16 22.65
N ALA A 235 4.83 13.08 23.06
CA ALA A 235 5.48 11.83 23.42
C ALA A 235 6.27 11.19 22.27
N LEU A 236 5.77 11.32 21.04
CA LEU A 236 6.43 10.79 19.84
C LEU A 236 7.58 11.67 19.34
N GLU A 237 7.46 12.99 19.49
CA GLU A 237 8.52 13.94 19.15
C GLU A 237 9.66 13.91 20.19
N ASN A 238 9.35 13.57 21.46
CA ASN A 238 10.29 13.61 22.59
C ASN A 238 10.42 12.24 23.28
N LYS A 239 10.65 11.18 22.50
CA LYS A 239 10.64 9.78 22.99
C LYS A 239 11.60 9.55 24.15
N ASP A 240 12.84 10.02 24.05
CA ASP A 240 13.86 9.78 25.09
C ASP A 240 13.51 10.45 26.41
N GLU A 241 12.99 11.68 26.35
CA GLU A 241 12.47 12.38 27.53
C GLU A 241 11.28 11.62 28.14
N MET A 242 10.34 11.15 27.32
CA MET A 242 9.21 10.40 27.84
C MET A 242 9.61 9.05 28.43
N ILE A 243 10.60 8.38 27.86
CA ILE A 243 11.17 7.15 28.44
C ILE A 243 11.74 7.45 29.83
N ASP A 244 12.45 8.55 29.99
CA ASP A 244 13.00 8.97 31.28
C ASP A 244 11.92 9.31 32.30
N ILE A 245 10.87 10.03 31.88
CA ILE A 245 9.73 10.35 32.75
C ILE A 245 9.02 9.07 33.21
N ILE A 246 8.72 8.15 32.28
CA ILE A 246 8.06 6.89 32.59
C ILE A 246 8.93 6.06 33.54
N TYR A 247 10.21 5.91 33.23
CA TYR A 247 11.15 5.10 34.01
C TYR A 247 11.36 5.66 35.43
N ASN A 248 11.53 6.98 35.57
CA ASN A 248 11.86 7.59 36.85
C ASN A 248 10.64 7.85 37.74
N LYS A 249 9.49 8.23 37.15
CA LYS A 249 8.30 8.68 37.90
C LYS A 249 7.21 7.62 38.02
N TYR A 250 7.05 6.75 37.03
CA TYR A 250 5.89 5.84 36.95
C TYR A 250 6.23 4.37 37.16
N SER A 251 7.25 3.82 36.49
CA SER A 251 7.52 2.37 36.52
C SER A 251 8.93 2.01 36.07
N LYS A 252 9.66 1.26 36.90
CA LYS A 252 10.98 0.67 36.59
C LYS A 252 10.92 -0.81 36.17
N ARG A 253 9.73 -1.34 35.89
CA ARG A 253 9.55 -2.76 35.49
C ARG A 253 10.22 -3.11 34.15
N LYS A 254 10.41 -2.12 33.28
CA LYS A 254 11.09 -2.26 31.99
C LYS A 254 12.39 -1.47 32.00
N SER A 255 13.40 -1.98 31.30
CA SER A 255 14.61 -1.20 31.03
C SER A 255 14.31 -0.08 30.03
N LYS A 256 15.17 0.95 29.98
CA LYS A 256 15.00 2.05 29.02
C LYS A 256 15.08 1.55 27.57
N GLU A 257 15.90 0.54 27.30
CA GLU A 257 16.02 -0.09 25.98
C GLU A 257 14.71 -0.79 25.58
N ALA A 258 14.05 -1.47 26.54
CA ALA A 258 12.75 -2.10 26.30
C ALA A 258 11.66 -1.04 26.04
N LEU A 259 11.65 0.07 26.78
CA LEU A 259 10.73 1.19 26.54
C LEU A 259 11.01 1.86 25.18
N LYS A 260 12.27 1.97 24.76
CA LYS A 260 12.64 2.50 23.43
C LYS A 260 12.17 1.57 22.31
N TYR A 261 12.34 0.26 22.47
CA TYR A 261 11.80 -0.73 21.53
C TYR A 261 10.28 -0.61 21.42
N GLU A 262 9.59 -0.54 22.56
CA GLU A 262 8.13 -0.39 22.64
C GLU A 262 7.68 0.91 21.94
N ALA A 263 8.35 2.04 22.20
CA ALA A 263 8.06 3.33 21.56
C ALA A 263 8.11 3.27 20.03
N ASN A 264 9.17 2.67 19.48
CA ASN A 264 9.34 2.54 18.04
C ASN A 264 8.28 1.61 17.42
N LYS A 265 7.90 0.53 18.12
CA LYS A 265 6.85 -0.38 17.66
C LYS A 265 5.47 0.26 17.71
N ILE A 266 5.15 0.99 18.78
CA ILE A 266 3.90 1.76 18.89
C ILE A 266 3.77 2.74 17.73
N GLU A 267 4.80 3.55 17.48
CA GLU A 267 4.78 4.51 16.37
C GLU A 267 4.48 3.84 15.02
N SER A 268 5.07 2.66 14.77
CA SER A 268 4.82 1.90 13.54
C SER A 268 3.37 1.43 13.37
N ILE A 269 2.66 1.11 14.47
CA ILE A 269 1.25 0.65 14.42
C ILE A 269 0.24 1.79 14.59
N MET A 270 0.70 3.02 14.87
CA MET A 270 -0.14 4.23 14.79
C MET A 270 -0.41 4.68 13.35
N LEU A 271 0.41 4.22 12.38
CA LEU A 271 0.25 4.49 10.94
C LEU A 271 0.07 5.99 10.61
N LEU A 272 0.93 6.84 11.18
CA LEU A 272 0.81 8.30 11.13
C LEU A 272 0.97 8.91 9.72
N ASP A 273 1.55 8.16 8.77
CA ASP A 273 1.62 8.55 7.36
C ASP A 273 0.24 8.56 6.68
N SER A 274 -0.71 7.80 7.23
CA SER A 274 -2.06 7.64 6.67
C SER A 274 -3.18 8.20 7.56
N TYR A 275 -2.95 8.33 8.87
CA TYR A 275 -4.00 8.69 9.83
C TYR A 275 -3.55 9.75 10.82
N LYS A 276 -4.46 10.66 11.20
CA LYS A 276 -4.18 11.67 12.22
C LYS A 276 -4.20 11.06 13.62
N ILE A 277 -3.42 11.64 14.54
CA ILE A 277 -3.45 11.27 15.98
C ILE A 277 -4.88 11.45 16.52
N GLY A 278 -5.39 10.41 17.18
CA GLY A 278 -6.74 10.36 17.76
C GLY A 278 -7.84 10.01 16.75
N GLU A 279 -7.54 9.88 15.45
CA GLU A 279 -8.52 9.54 14.43
C GLU A 279 -9.02 8.10 14.57
N ILE A 280 -10.33 7.89 14.44
CA ILE A 280 -10.95 6.57 14.50
C ILE A 280 -11.16 6.03 13.08
N ARG A 281 -10.61 4.84 12.79
CA ARG A 281 -10.83 4.07 11.54
C ARG A 281 -12.28 3.59 11.44
N GLN A 282 -13.12 4.37 10.75
CA GLN A 282 -14.55 4.03 10.64
C GLN A 282 -14.80 2.78 9.79
N ASP A 283 -13.97 2.52 8.79
CA ASP A 283 -14.05 1.35 7.92
C ASP A 283 -13.89 0.03 8.71
N ILE A 284 -12.86 -0.04 9.58
CA ILE A 284 -12.63 -1.21 10.44
C ILE A 284 -13.76 -1.37 11.47
N LEU A 285 -14.22 -0.28 12.07
CA LEU A 285 -15.34 -0.32 13.01
C LEU A 285 -16.66 -0.74 12.34
N SER A 286 -16.92 -0.30 11.11
CA SER A 286 -18.07 -0.73 10.34
C SER A 286 -18.06 -2.24 10.12
N THR A 287 -16.91 -2.79 9.71
CA THR A 287 -16.76 -4.25 9.53
C THR A 287 -17.00 -4.99 10.84
N GLN A 288 -16.39 -4.55 11.94
CA GLN A 288 -16.58 -5.16 13.26
C GLN A 288 -18.04 -5.13 13.73
N LEU A 289 -18.74 -4.01 13.51
CA LEU A 289 -20.13 -3.85 13.88
C LEU A 289 -21.01 -4.82 13.10
N GLU A 290 -20.80 -4.97 11.79
CA GLU A 290 -21.54 -5.90 10.96
C GLU A 290 -21.26 -7.37 11.34
N GLU A 291 -20.02 -7.71 11.68
CA GLU A 291 -19.68 -9.03 12.22
C GLU A 291 -20.37 -9.30 13.55
N ALA A 292 -20.36 -8.35 14.48
CA ALA A 292 -21.00 -8.49 15.78
C ALA A 292 -22.53 -8.63 15.66
N LYS A 293 -23.15 -7.95 14.68
CA LYS A 293 -24.57 -8.13 14.33
C LYS A 293 -24.85 -9.52 13.77
N LYS A 294 -24.01 -10.01 12.86
CA LYS A 294 -24.13 -11.36 12.26
C LYS A 294 -23.99 -12.45 13.32
N ALA A 295 -23.07 -12.27 14.26
CA ALA A 295 -22.83 -13.18 15.38
C ALA A 295 -23.91 -13.10 16.48
N GLY A 296 -24.92 -12.22 16.34
CA GLY A 296 -25.98 -12.06 17.34
C GLY A 296 -25.54 -11.41 18.66
N LYS A 297 -24.31 -10.89 18.73
CA LYS A 297 -23.77 -10.20 19.91
C LYS A 297 -24.40 -8.82 20.11
N ILE A 298 -24.77 -8.16 19.02
CA ILE A 298 -25.36 -6.80 19.02
C ILE A 298 -26.67 -6.77 18.23
N SER A 299 -27.61 -5.92 18.65
CA SER A 299 -28.88 -5.68 17.95
C SER A 299 -28.64 -5.16 16.52
N LYS A 300 -29.34 -5.76 15.54
CA LYS A 300 -29.25 -5.42 14.11
C LYS A 300 -29.48 -3.93 13.79
N ASN A 301 -30.23 -3.21 14.62
CA ASN A 301 -30.62 -1.82 14.38
C ASN A 301 -29.58 -0.78 14.84
N ILE A 302 -28.47 -1.20 15.45
CA ILE A 302 -27.43 -0.28 15.92
C ILE A 302 -26.62 0.25 14.73
N GLN A 303 -26.40 1.56 14.71
CA GLN A 303 -25.62 2.25 13.67
C GLN A 303 -24.29 2.75 14.23
N LEU A 304 -23.28 2.88 13.36
CA LEU A 304 -21.92 3.28 13.76
C LEU A 304 -21.89 4.67 14.43
N ASN A 305 -22.72 5.61 13.97
CA ASN A 305 -22.85 6.95 14.56
C ASN A 305 -23.34 6.95 16.02
N GLN A 306 -23.91 5.84 16.50
CA GLN A 306 -24.31 5.66 17.90
C GLN A 306 -23.16 5.19 18.78
N LEU A 307 -22.06 4.74 18.20
CA LEU A 307 -20.90 4.16 18.90
C LEU A 307 -19.68 5.09 18.89
N VAL A 308 -19.61 6.01 17.94
CA VAL A 308 -18.47 6.89 17.74
C VAL A 308 -18.86 8.33 18.02
N TYR A 309 -18.09 8.99 18.88
CA TYR A 309 -18.18 10.42 19.11
C TYR A 309 -17.70 11.15 17.86
N SER A 310 -18.65 11.73 17.13
CA SER A 310 -18.32 12.70 16.09
C SER A 310 -18.22 14.07 16.74
N LEU A 311 -17.02 14.68 16.66
CA LEU A 311 -16.76 16.07 17.06
C LEU A 311 -17.62 17.10 16.30
N SER A 312 -18.45 16.63 15.38
CA SER A 312 -19.31 17.46 14.57
C SER A 312 -20.50 16.69 14.06
N LYS A 313 -21.71 17.22 14.30
CA LYS A 313 -22.84 16.89 13.44
C LYS A 313 -22.65 17.49 12.02
N TYR A 314 -21.71 18.44 11.86
CA TYR A 314 -21.56 19.29 10.66
C TYR A 314 -20.13 19.51 10.12
N SER A 315 -19.07 18.92 10.67
CA SER A 315 -17.69 19.43 10.51
C SER A 315 -16.58 18.36 10.53
N LYS A 316 -16.62 17.42 9.60
CA LYS A 316 -15.35 16.86 9.10
C LYS A 316 -15.04 17.27 7.66
N ASN A 317 -16.07 17.51 6.84
CA ASN A 317 -15.81 17.85 5.44
C ASN A 317 -15.81 19.36 5.16
N TYR A 318 -16.51 20.23 5.91
CA TYR A 318 -16.79 21.62 5.46
C TYR A 318 -16.15 22.80 6.22
N ASP A 319 -15.33 22.56 7.25
CA ASP A 319 -14.64 23.62 8.03
C ASP A 319 -15.56 24.78 8.48
N PHE A 320 -16.72 24.46 9.04
CA PHE A 320 -17.62 25.47 9.60
C PHE A 320 -17.04 26.14 10.85
N SER A 321 -17.25 27.44 11.00
CA SER A 321 -16.87 28.22 12.17
C SER A 321 -17.78 27.91 13.36
N LYS A 322 -17.37 28.32 14.57
CA LYS A 322 -18.20 28.12 15.78
C LYS A 322 -19.53 28.86 15.69
N ASP A 323 -19.55 30.03 15.06
CA ASP A 323 -20.76 30.85 14.91
C ASP A 323 -21.71 30.23 13.87
N GLU A 324 -21.17 29.66 12.79
CA GLU A 324 -21.94 28.92 11.77
C GLU A 324 -22.58 27.65 12.36
N ILE A 325 -21.83 26.89 13.17
CA ILE A 325 -22.37 25.71 13.85
C ILE A 325 -23.49 26.13 14.82
N THR A 326 -23.27 27.19 15.60
CA THR A 326 -24.29 27.70 16.54
C THR A 326 -25.53 28.21 15.81
N TYR A 327 -25.35 28.84 14.64
CA TYR A 327 -26.44 29.26 13.77
C TYR A 327 -27.26 28.07 13.27
N LEU A 328 -26.59 27.03 12.76
CA LEU A 328 -27.24 25.80 12.29
C LEU A 328 -27.99 25.08 13.41
N GLU A 329 -27.43 25.01 14.62
CA GLU A 329 -28.07 24.39 15.79
C GLU A 329 -29.37 25.10 16.22
N LYS A 330 -29.51 26.40 15.90
CA LYS A 330 -30.70 27.21 16.22
C LYS A 330 -31.71 27.29 15.08
N LYS A 331 -31.36 26.84 13.88
CA LYS A 331 -32.22 26.94 12.69
C LYS A 331 -33.04 25.67 12.51
N ASP A 332 -34.36 25.80 12.69
CA ASP A 332 -35.29 24.67 12.51
C ASP A 332 -35.49 24.27 11.04
N ARG A 333 -35.44 25.25 10.13
CA ARG A 333 -35.61 25.06 8.68
C ARG A 333 -35.00 26.22 7.91
N ILE A 334 -34.64 25.98 6.66
CA ILE A 334 -34.23 27.01 5.70
C ILE A 334 -35.33 27.11 4.63
N ILE A 335 -35.81 28.33 4.37
CA ILE A 335 -36.87 28.57 3.37
C ILE A 335 -36.22 28.92 2.03
N MET A 336 -36.51 28.16 0.99
CA MET A 336 -35.98 28.38 -0.35
C MET A 336 -37.05 28.81 -1.35
N CYS A 337 -36.69 29.76 -2.19
CA CYS A 337 -37.42 30.12 -3.40
C CYS A 337 -36.74 29.41 -4.59
N ILE A 338 -37.53 28.97 -5.58
CA ILE A 338 -37.05 28.21 -6.74
C ILE A 338 -37.49 28.87 -8.05
N ASP A 339 -37.02 28.38 -9.19
CA ASP A 339 -37.61 28.60 -10.51
C ASP A 339 -38.64 27.47 -10.79
N PRO A 340 -39.96 27.73 -10.66
CA PRO A 340 -40.94 26.65 -10.55
C PRO A 340 -41.29 25.95 -11.87
N ASP A 341 -40.83 26.45 -13.02
CA ASP A 341 -41.22 25.98 -14.36
C ASP A 341 -40.02 25.93 -15.33
N ARG A 342 -38.92 25.29 -14.92
CA ARG A 342 -37.67 25.27 -15.71
C ARG A 342 -37.03 23.88 -15.77
N MET A 343 -37.74 22.93 -16.37
CA MET A 343 -37.16 21.60 -16.64
C MET A 343 -36.03 21.66 -17.70
N PRO A 344 -34.94 20.90 -17.52
CA PRO A 344 -34.70 19.90 -16.46
C PRO A 344 -33.98 20.45 -15.21
N PHE A 345 -33.79 21.77 -15.07
CA PHE A 345 -33.12 22.35 -13.89
C PHE A 345 -33.97 22.19 -12.63
N GLU A 346 -35.18 22.74 -12.62
CA GLU A 346 -36.13 22.56 -11.53
C GLU A 346 -37.57 22.83 -11.95
N GLU A 347 -38.50 22.14 -11.31
CA GLU A 347 -39.95 22.33 -11.45
C GLU A 347 -40.63 22.03 -10.11
N LEU A 348 -41.73 22.72 -9.83
CA LEU A 348 -42.65 22.37 -8.76
C LEU A 348 -44.06 22.12 -9.31
N LYS A 349 -44.38 20.86 -9.55
CA LYS A 349 -45.67 20.43 -10.09
C LYS A 349 -46.40 19.51 -9.13
N ASN A 350 -47.67 19.81 -8.83
CA ASN A 350 -48.50 19.06 -7.87
C ASN A 350 -47.84 18.85 -6.49
N GLY A 351 -47.02 19.82 -6.05
CA GLY A 351 -46.28 19.74 -4.78
C GLY A 351 -45.01 18.89 -4.82
N LYS A 352 -44.66 18.29 -5.98
CA LYS A 352 -43.43 17.54 -6.17
C LYS A 352 -42.35 18.46 -6.75
N TYR A 353 -41.22 18.55 -6.03
CA TYR A 353 -40.03 19.25 -6.48
C TYR A 353 -39.08 18.29 -7.21
N SER A 354 -38.78 18.60 -8.46
CA SER A 354 -38.01 17.73 -9.37
C SER A 354 -37.06 18.53 -10.24
N GLY A 355 -36.00 17.90 -10.74
CA GLY A 355 -34.96 18.50 -11.58
C GLY A 355 -33.56 18.37 -11.00
N ILE A 356 -32.56 18.74 -11.80
CA ILE A 356 -31.13 18.74 -11.46
C ILE A 356 -30.87 19.51 -10.16
N ILE A 357 -31.43 20.72 -10.05
CA ILE A 357 -31.29 21.59 -8.90
C ILE A 357 -31.97 20.97 -7.68
N SER A 358 -33.09 20.26 -7.85
CA SER A 358 -33.74 19.55 -6.73
C SER A 358 -32.83 18.50 -6.11
N ASP A 359 -32.02 17.81 -6.92
CA ASP A 359 -31.10 16.79 -6.43
C ASP A 359 -29.87 17.40 -5.75
N PHE A 360 -29.39 18.57 -6.24
CA PHE A 360 -28.40 19.36 -5.51
C PHE A 360 -28.95 19.86 -4.17
N MET A 361 -30.19 20.35 -4.12
CA MET A 361 -30.80 20.81 -2.85
C MET A 361 -30.98 19.66 -1.86
N LYS A 362 -31.41 18.47 -2.30
CA LYS A 362 -31.47 17.27 -1.44
C LYS A 362 -30.09 16.85 -0.91
N PHE A 363 -29.06 16.99 -1.74
CA PHE A 363 -27.68 16.78 -1.29
C PHE A 363 -27.33 17.76 -0.17
N PHE A 364 -27.54 19.07 -0.37
CA PHE A 364 -27.25 20.07 0.66
C PHE A 364 -28.11 19.92 1.93
N GLU A 365 -29.38 19.56 1.80
CA GLU A 365 -30.27 19.24 2.93
C GLU A 365 -29.70 18.10 3.78
N LYS A 366 -29.18 17.04 3.13
CA LYS A 366 -28.55 15.91 3.80
C LYS A 366 -27.25 16.31 4.50
N GLU A 367 -26.41 17.13 3.86
CA GLU A 367 -25.15 17.61 4.45
C GLU A 367 -25.39 18.55 5.64
N LEU A 368 -26.45 19.37 5.58
CA LEU A 368 -26.82 20.30 6.65
C LEU A 368 -27.70 19.69 7.73
N ASN A 369 -28.29 18.52 7.50
CA ASN A 369 -29.29 17.91 8.40
C ASN A 369 -30.32 18.94 8.93
N ILE A 370 -30.73 19.89 8.07
CA ILE A 370 -31.74 20.92 8.31
C ILE A 370 -32.71 20.88 7.12
N PRO A 371 -34.02 20.78 7.35
CA PRO A 371 -35.01 20.75 6.27
C PRO A 371 -34.94 21.99 5.37
N LEU A 372 -34.91 21.76 4.06
CA LEU A 372 -35.07 22.80 3.04
C LEU A 372 -36.53 22.85 2.57
N THR A 373 -37.23 23.95 2.86
CA THR A 373 -38.68 24.08 2.61
C THR A 373 -38.96 25.11 1.52
N ILE A 374 -39.85 24.80 0.58
CA ILE A 374 -40.11 25.67 -0.57
C ILE A 374 -41.18 26.71 -0.26
N TYR A 375 -40.86 27.99 -0.49
CA TYR A 375 -41.86 29.05 -0.60
C TYR A 375 -42.43 29.07 -2.03
N LYS A 376 -43.74 28.83 -2.16
CA LYS A 376 -44.39 28.69 -3.47
C LYS A 376 -44.50 30.02 -4.19
N THR A 377 -43.98 30.07 -5.41
CA THR A 377 -44.04 31.22 -6.32
C THR A 377 -44.58 30.78 -7.69
N LYS A 378 -45.11 31.71 -8.49
CA LYS A 378 -45.67 31.38 -9.82
C LYS A 378 -44.64 31.48 -10.94
N SER A 379 -43.57 32.23 -10.73
CA SER A 379 -42.51 32.47 -11.71
C SER A 379 -41.19 32.76 -11.01
N PHE A 380 -40.07 32.65 -11.74
CA PHE A 380 -38.77 33.08 -11.21
C PHE A 380 -38.74 34.57 -10.83
N LYS A 381 -39.50 35.40 -11.53
CA LYS A 381 -39.65 36.83 -11.18
C LYS A 381 -40.28 37.00 -9.80
N ASP A 382 -41.30 36.21 -9.48
CA ASP A 382 -41.92 36.22 -8.14
C ASP A 382 -40.95 35.70 -7.07
N SER A 383 -40.10 34.73 -7.40
CA SER A 383 -39.01 34.26 -6.51
C SER A 383 -37.99 35.35 -6.20
N LEU A 384 -37.60 36.13 -7.21
CA LEU A 384 -36.70 37.28 -7.02
C LEU A 384 -37.33 38.37 -6.14
N GLU A 385 -38.64 38.58 -6.24
CA GLU A 385 -39.36 39.54 -5.40
C GLU A 385 -39.55 39.00 -3.97
N ALA A 386 -39.83 37.71 -3.82
CA ALA A 386 -40.00 37.06 -2.53
C ALA A 386 -38.72 37.09 -1.67
N ILE A 387 -37.53 36.83 -2.25
CA ILE A 387 -36.27 36.95 -1.51
C ILE A 387 -35.98 38.41 -1.11
N LYS A 388 -36.33 39.38 -1.97
CA LYS A 388 -36.24 40.82 -1.68
C LYS A 388 -37.10 41.23 -0.48
N GLN A 389 -38.28 40.62 -0.39
CA GLN A 389 -39.22 40.77 0.72
C GLN A 389 -38.89 39.87 1.92
N ARG A 390 -37.75 39.17 1.92
CA ARG A 390 -37.28 38.27 2.99
C ARG A 390 -38.24 37.11 3.28
N LYS A 391 -39.06 36.73 2.31
CA LYS A 391 -39.96 35.56 2.42
C LYS A 391 -39.24 34.23 2.23
N CYS A 392 -38.04 34.28 1.66
CA CYS A 392 -37.12 33.16 1.49
C CYS A 392 -35.76 33.51 2.10
N ASP A 393 -35.11 32.51 2.70
CA ASP A 393 -33.74 32.61 3.17
C ASP A 393 -32.75 32.49 1.99
N ILE A 394 -33.05 31.60 1.02
CA ILE A 394 -32.21 31.35 -0.15
C ILE A 394 -33.01 31.27 -1.47
N LEU A 395 -32.33 31.46 -2.60
CA LEU A 395 -32.72 31.05 -3.95
C LEU A 395 -31.91 29.80 -4.32
N SER A 396 -32.58 28.72 -4.72
CA SER A 396 -31.95 27.45 -5.10
C SER A 396 -30.93 27.63 -6.21
N GLN A 397 -31.25 28.44 -7.22
CA GLN A 397 -30.36 28.85 -8.30
C GLN A 397 -30.59 30.31 -8.72
N VAL A 398 -29.50 31.01 -9.00
CA VAL A 398 -29.55 32.37 -9.55
C VAL A 398 -28.24 32.73 -10.27
N ILE A 399 -28.36 33.47 -11.38
CA ILE A 399 -27.22 34.07 -12.08
C ILE A 399 -26.91 35.42 -11.44
N SER A 400 -25.65 35.65 -11.08
CA SER A 400 -25.19 36.93 -10.52
C SER A 400 -25.28 38.05 -11.55
N THR A 401 -25.83 39.19 -11.14
CA THR A 401 -25.88 40.42 -11.95
C THR A 401 -25.67 41.62 -11.04
N GLU A 402 -25.13 42.72 -11.56
CA GLU A 402 -24.87 43.94 -10.78
C GLU A 402 -26.13 44.48 -10.06
N ASN A 403 -27.32 44.30 -10.64
CA ASN A 403 -28.55 44.72 -9.98
C ASN A 403 -28.97 43.80 -8.82
N ARG A 404 -28.70 42.49 -8.94
CA ARG A 404 -29.08 41.50 -7.91
C ARG A 404 -28.11 41.50 -6.72
N LYS A 405 -26.83 41.83 -6.92
CA LYS A 405 -25.82 42.00 -5.85
C LYS A 405 -26.19 43.05 -4.80
N LYS A 406 -27.18 43.90 -5.06
CA LYS A 406 -27.68 44.90 -4.12
C LYS A 406 -28.56 44.32 -3.00
N TYR A 407 -29.01 43.07 -3.14
CA TYR A 407 -29.95 42.45 -2.19
C TYR A 407 -29.79 40.92 -2.04
N ILE A 408 -28.79 40.33 -2.71
CA ILE A 408 -28.47 38.90 -2.68
C ILE A 408 -26.95 38.75 -2.62
N ASP A 409 -26.48 37.95 -1.68
CA ASP A 409 -25.14 37.38 -1.64
C ASP A 409 -25.09 36.09 -2.45
N PHE A 410 -24.05 35.93 -3.28
CA PHE A 410 -23.92 34.80 -4.20
C PHE A 410 -22.78 33.91 -3.74
N THR A 411 -23.06 32.62 -3.58
CA THR A 411 -22.00 31.62 -3.42
C THR A 411 -21.14 31.55 -4.67
N LYS A 412 -20.00 30.87 -4.59
CA LYS A 412 -19.35 30.32 -5.78
C LYS A 412 -20.35 29.51 -6.60
N PRO A 413 -20.19 29.45 -7.93
CA PRO A 413 -21.12 28.69 -8.75
C PRO A 413 -20.94 27.19 -8.55
N TYR A 414 -22.05 26.49 -8.36
CA TYR A 414 -22.05 25.03 -8.19
C TYR A 414 -22.35 24.28 -9.49
N LEU A 415 -22.99 24.96 -10.45
CA LEU A 415 -23.32 24.44 -11.76
C LEU A 415 -23.05 25.51 -12.81
N ASN A 416 -22.45 25.13 -13.92
CA ASN A 416 -22.35 26.00 -15.10
C ASN A 416 -22.99 25.30 -16.29
N PHE A 417 -23.52 26.08 -17.22
CA PHE A 417 -24.09 25.57 -18.45
C PHE A 417 -23.69 26.44 -19.64
N PRO A 418 -23.29 25.82 -20.76
CA PRO A 418 -23.12 26.55 -22.01
C PRO A 418 -24.48 26.80 -22.67
N LEU A 419 -24.56 27.89 -23.44
CA LEU A 419 -25.69 28.11 -24.34
C LEU A 419 -25.52 27.34 -25.65
N ALA A 420 -26.63 27.06 -26.31
CA ALA A 420 -26.67 26.48 -27.63
C ALA A 420 -27.87 27.03 -28.40
N ILE A 421 -27.84 26.91 -29.72
CA ILE A 421 -28.93 27.33 -30.60
C ILE A 421 -29.63 26.10 -31.20
N ALA A 422 -30.94 25.99 -30.97
CA ALA A 422 -31.80 25.02 -31.62
C ALA A 422 -32.38 25.60 -32.91
N THR A 423 -32.35 24.82 -33.99
CA THR A 423 -32.86 25.18 -35.32
C THR A 423 -33.50 23.96 -36.00
N LYS A 424 -34.07 24.13 -37.19
CA LYS A 424 -34.52 23.00 -38.02
C LYS A 424 -33.36 22.11 -38.46
N ASN A 425 -33.67 20.83 -38.71
CA ASN A 425 -32.67 19.83 -39.10
C ASN A 425 -31.87 20.14 -40.37
N SER A 426 -32.43 20.91 -41.31
CA SER A 426 -31.78 21.33 -42.56
C SER A 426 -30.69 22.40 -42.38
N THR A 427 -30.61 23.03 -41.21
CA THR A 427 -29.65 24.12 -40.95
C THR A 427 -28.21 23.59 -40.85
N ARG A 428 -27.23 24.32 -41.39
CA ARG A 428 -25.80 23.97 -41.22
C ARG A 428 -25.35 24.16 -39.77
N TYR A 429 -24.22 23.54 -39.43
CA TYR A 429 -23.59 23.74 -38.12
C TYR A 429 -23.20 25.22 -37.94
N ILE A 430 -23.40 25.74 -36.73
CA ILE A 430 -23.16 27.12 -36.33
C ILE A 430 -22.02 27.11 -35.30
N ASN A 431 -20.88 27.74 -35.61
CA ASN A 431 -19.75 27.81 -34.67
C ASN A 431 -19.96 28.93 -33.62
N GLY A 432 -20.72 29.96 -33.97
CA GLY A 432 -21.03 31.11 -33.09
C GLY A 432 -22.18 31.94 -33.66
N LEU A 433 -22.68 32.92 -32.90
CA LEU A 433 -23.80 33.77 -33.36
C LEU A 433 -23.41 34.68 -34.53
N GLU A 434 -22.11 34.86 -34.76
CA GLU A 434 -21.55 35.56 -35.89
C GLU A 434 -21.90 34.87 -37.23
N ASP A 435 -22.04 33.54 -37.24
CA ASP A 435 -22.40 32.75 -38.43
C ASP A 435 -23.88 32.90 -38.84
N VAL A 436 -24.73 33.44 -37.96
CA VAL A 436 -26.14 33.69 -38.25
C VAL A 436 -26.30 35.05 -38.93
N LEU A 437 -26.93 35.12 -40.10
CA LEU A 437 -27.12 36.40 -40.81
C LEU A 437 -27.92 37.43 -39.98
N ASP A 438 -27.56 38.71 -40.06
CA ASP A 438 -28.13 39.79 -39.23
C ASP A 438 -29.64 40.03 -39.47
N ASP A 439 -30.16 39.65 -40.64
CA ASP A 439 -31.57 39.78 -40.99
C ASP A 439 -32.46 38.72 -40.34
N LYS A 440 -31.88 37.62 -39.85
CA LYS A 440 -32.58 36.50 -39.21
C LYS A 440 -33.02 36.84 -37.79
N LYS A 441 -34.24 36.43 -37.44
CA LYS A 441 -34.82 36.57 -36.09
C LYS A 441 -34.36 35.41 -35.20
N ILE A 442 -33.90 35.69 -33.98
CA ILE A 442 -33.43 34.69 -33.03
C ILE A 442 -34.25 34.81 -31.74
N ALA A 443 -34.92 33.74 -31.31
CA ALA A 443 -35.71 33.74 -30.09
C ALA A 443 -34.83 33.53 -28.84
N VAL A 444 -35.13 34.28 -27.78
CA VAL A 444 -34.51 34.17 -26.44
C VAL A 444 -35.57 34.43 -25.36
N GLY A 445 -35.53 33.72 -24.23
CA GLY A 445 -36.53 33.92 -23.17
C GLY A 445 -36.45 35.32 -22.53
N LYS A 446 -37.59 35.98 -22.32
CA LYS A 446 -37.64 37.41 -21.95
C LYS A 446 -37.00 37.78 -20.61
N ASP A 447 -37.08 36.89 -19.62
CA ASP A 447 -36.75 37.19 -18.22
C ASP A 447 -35.35 36.68 -17.79
N TYR A 448 -34.61 36.04 -18.70
CA TYR A 448 -33.32 35.44 -18.36
C TYR A 448 -32.15 36.43 -18.45
N ALA A 449 -31.20 36.29 -17.53
CA ALA A 449 -30.02 37.15 -17.46
C ALA A 449 -29.13 37.01 -18.71
N PHE A 450 -29.03 35.80 -19.26
CA PHE A 450 -28.26 35.56 -20.48
C PHE A 450 -28.89 36.22 -21.70
N SER A 451 -30.22 36.31 -21.79
CA SER A 451 -30.90 37.00 -22.90
C SER A 451 -30.52 38.47 -22.98
N LYS A 452 -30.52 39.16 -21.82
CA LYS A 452 -30.07 40.56 -21.71
C LYS A 452 -28.59 40.71 -22.09
N TYR A 453 -27.76 39.75 -21.70
CA TYR A 453 -26.35 39.73 -22.05
C TYR A 453 -26.16 39.57 -23.58
N LEU A 454 -26.85 38.63 -24.22
CA LEU A 454 -26.78 38.40 -25.66
C LEU A 454 -27.24 39.63 -26.46
N ILE A 455 -28.37 40.23 -26.08
CA ILE A 455 -28.89 41.45 -26.72
C ILE A 455 -27.88 42.59 -26.63
N LYS A 456 -27.21 42.74 -25.47
CA LYS A 456 -26.18 43.77 -25.28
C LYS A 456 -24.90 43.48 -26.07
N LYS A 457 -24.47 42.23 -26.13
CA LYS A 457 -23.23 41.80 -26.81
C LYS A 457 -23.37 41.84 -28.34
N TYR A 458 -24.56 41.53 -28.85
CA TYR A 458 -24.84 41.42 -30.28
C TYR A 458 -25.94 42.41 -30.72
N PRO A 459 -25.68 43.74 -30.66
CA PRO A 459 -26.72 44.76 -30.91
C PRO A 459 -27.26 44.75 -32.36
N ASN A 460 -26.51 44.19 -33.30
CA ASN A 460 -26.89 44.12 -34.71
C ASN A 460 -27.81 42.93 -35.05
N LYS A 461 -27.96 41.96 -34.13
CA LYS A 461 -28.82 40.78 -34.34
C LYS A 461 -30.27 41.06 -33.93
N LYS A 462 -31.24 40.47 -34.63
CA LYS A 462 -32.67 40.64 -34.32
C LYS A 462 -33.14 39.60 -33.30
N PHE A 463 -33.14 39.97 -32.02
CA PHE A 463 -33.69 39.12 -30.96
C PHE A 463 -35.21 39.26 -30.81
N VAL A 464 -35.89 38.13 -30.63
CA VAL A 464 -37.32 38.04 -30.31
C VAL A 464 -37.45 37.48 -28.90
N LEU A 465 -38.15 38.20 -28.03
CA LEU A 465 -38.38 37.76 -26.66
C LEU A 465 -39.58 36.80 -26.61
N VAL A 466 -39.40 35.65 -25.96
CA VAL A 466 -40.45 34.62 -25.80
C VAL A 466 -40.79 34.38 -24.33
N ASP A 467 -42.00 33.91 -24.08
CA ASP A 467 -42.54 33.74 -22.72
C ASP A 467 -42.11 32.42 -22.07
N SER A 468 -41.89 31.38 -22.85
CA SER A 468 -41.42 30.06 -22.39
C SER A 468 -40.45 29.41 -23.37
N VAL A 469 -39.85 28.29 -22.96
CA VAL A 469 -38.96 27.48 -23.79
C VAL A 469 -39.74 26.87 -24.96
N GLU A 470 -40.96 26.40 -24.70
CA GLU A 470 -41.90 25.86 -25.68
C GLU A 470 -42.29 26.90 -26.72
N ASP A 471 -42.67 28.11 -26.30
CA ASP A 471 -42.97 29.22 -27.20
C ASP A 471 -41.78 29.52 -28.13
N GLY A 472 -40.56 29.49 -27.59
CA GLY A 472 -39.33 29.62 -28.36
C GLY A 472 -39.14 28.52 -29.41
N LEU A 473 -39.29 27.25 -29.03
CA LEU A 473 -39.10 26.10 -29.91
C LEU A 473 -40.22 25.98 -30.96
N ASP A 474 -41.48 26.25 -30.60
CA ASP A 474 -42.62 26.25 -31.51
C ASP A 474 -42.45 27.31 -32.59
N LYS A 475 -41.94 28.50 -32.24
CA LYS A 475 -41.63 29.54 -33.23
C LYS A 475 -40.53 29.14 -34.21
N VAL A 476 -39.56 28.32 -33.80
CA VAL A 476 -38.56 27.75 -34.70
C VAL A 476 -39.22 26.74 -35.63
N LEU A 477 -40.11 25.90 -35.10
CA LEU A 477 -40.81 24.87 -35.86
C LEU A 477 -41.69 25.48 -36.97
N HIS A 478 -42.37 26.58 -36.68
CA HIS A 478 -43.26 27.30 -37.61
C HIS A 478 -42.56 28.35 -38.50
N ASP A 479 -41.23 28.37 -38.56
CA ASP A 479 -40.42 29.34 -39.35
C ASP A 479 -40.63 30.83 -38.96
N GLU A 480 -41.18 31.12 -37.77
CA GLU A 480 -41.32 32.50 -37.28
C GLU A 480 -39.98 33.11 -36.86
N VAL A 481 -39.06 32.26 -36.39
CA VAL A 481 -37.69 32.60 -36.03
C VAL A 481 -36.71 31.57 -36.59
N TYR A 482 -35.49 32.00 -36.86
CA TYR A 482 -34.42 31.15 -37.41
C TYR A 482 -33.91 30.12 -36.40
N GLY A 483 -33.83 30.50 -35.14
CA GLY A 483 -33.36 29.62 -34.07
C GLY A 483 -33.72 30.15 -32.70
N PHE A 484 -33.72 29.26 -31.71
CA PHE A 484 -33.98 29.56 -30.32
C PHE A 484 -32.73 29.25 -29.49
N ILE A 485 -32.31 30.19 -28.65
CA ILE A 485 -31.12 30.04 -27.80
C ILE A 485 -31.55 29.78 -26.36
N ASP A 486 -31.04 28.69 -25.79
CA ASP A 486 -31.13 28.38 -24.36
C ASP A 486 -29.91 27.55 -23.94
N SER A 487 -29.88 27.09 -22.70
CA SER A 487 -28.88 26.15 -22.22
C SER A 487 -28.92 24.86 -23.03
N ILE A 488 -27.74 24.29 -23.29
CA ILE A 488 -27.62 23.02 -23.99
C ILE A 488 -28.40 21.90 -23.28
N THR A 489 -28.51 22.00 -21.96
CA THR A 489 -29.20 21.05 -21.09
C THR A 489 -30.71 21.12 -21.27
N THR A 490 -31.29 22.32 -21.30
CA THR A 490 -32.72 22.54 -21.57
C THR A 490 -33.07 22.12 -22.98
N LEU A 491 -32.29 22.54 -23.98
CA LEU A 491 -32.52 22.16 -25.36
C LEU A 491 -32.39 20.64 -25.56
N GLY A 492 -31.34 20.01 -25.03
CA GLY A 492 -31.16 18.55 -25.11
C GLY A 492 -32.35 17.78 -24.53
N TYR A 493 -32.84 18.18 -23.36
CA TYR A 493 -34.00 17.56 -22.72
C TYR A 493 -35.28 17.73 -23.55
N LYS A 494 -35.61 18.97 -23.97
CA LYS A 494 -36.85 19.26 -24.73
C LYS A 494 -36.85 18.64 -26.12
N LEU A 495 -35.71 18.67 -26.81
CA LEU A 495 -35.56 18.05 -28.12
C LEU A 495 -35.70 16.52 -28.04
N GLN A 496 -35.22 15.88 -26.97
CA GLN A 496 -35.43 14.45 -26.76
C GLN A 496 -36.86 14.12 -26.34
N SER A 497 -37.51 14.95 -25.51
CA SER A 497 -38.82 14.64 -24.94
C SER A 497 -40.01 14.95 -25.86
N SER A 498 -39.93 16.05 -26.63
CA SER A 498 -41.12 16.68 -27.22
C SER A 498 -40.95 17.15 -28.67
N TYR A 499 -39.71 17.30 -29.16
CA TYR A 499 -39.42 17.80 -30.52
C TYR A 499 -38.47 16.86 -31.29
N PHE A 500 -38.50 15.57 -30.95
CA PHE A 500 -37.58 14.57 -31.48
C PHE A 500 -37.77 14.45 -33.01
N SER A 501 -36.66 14.49 -33.76
CA SER A 501 -36.62 14.38 -35.24
C SER A 501 -37.05 15.61 -36.05
N GLU A 502 -37.47 16.72 -35.42
CA GLU A 502 -37.89 17.94 -36.14
C GLU A 502 -36.86 19.07 -36.01
N LEU A 503 -36.31 19.22 -34.80
CA LEU A 503 -35.35 20.25 -34.44
C LEU A 503 -34.04 19.61 -33.97
N LYS A 504 -32.93 20.33 -34.14
CA LYS A 504 -31.61 19.94 -33.65
C LYS A 504 -30.88 21.10 -32.98
N ILE A 505 -29.90 20.75 -32.15
CA ILE A 505 -28.88 21.69 -31.70
C ILE A 505 -27.91 21.92 -32.86
N ALA A 506 -27.95 23.10 -33.47
CA ALA A 506 -27.11 23.44 -34.63
C ALA A 506 -25.74 23.98 -34.25
N GLY A 507 -25.57 24.46 -33.02
CA GLY A 507 -24.31 25.02 -32.57
C GLY A 507 -24.29 25.21 -31.07
N LYS A 508 -23.10 25.04 -30.47
CA LYS A 508 -22.83 25.40 -29.09
C LYS A 508 -22.18 26.78 -29.09
N LEU A 509 -22.67 27.67 -28.24
CA LEU A 509 -22.13 29.01 -28.11
C LEU A 509 -21.01 29.02 -27.05
N ASP A 510 -20.04 29.91 -27.20
CA ASP A 510 -18.90 30.03 -26.29
C ASP A 510 -19.30 30.59 -24.91
N GLU A 511 -20.44 31.28 -24.83
CA GLU A 511 -21.00 31.81 -23.60
C GLU A 511 -21.36 30.70 -22.62
N LYS A 512 -20.78 30.79 -21.42
CA LYS A 512 -21.11 29.96 -20.26
C LYS A 512 -21.74 30.82 -19.19
N PHE A 513 -22.79 30.29 -18.57
CA PHE A 513 -23.45 30.93 -17.44
C PHE A 513 -23.33 30.08 -16.19
N ASP A 514 -23.08 30.78 -15.10
CA ASP A 514 -22.81 30.23 -13.79
C ASP A 514 -24.05 30.36 -12.90
N LEU A 515 -24.49 29.24 -12.33
CA LEU A 515 -25.55 29.18 -11.33
C LEU A 515 -24.93 29.08 -9.94
N SER A 516 -25.32 30.03 -9.10
CA SER A 516 -24.99 30.09 -7.68
C SER A 516 -26.25 29.92 -6.83
N ILE A 517 -26.06 29.58 -5.56
CA ILE A 517 -27.09 29.76 -4.55
C ILE A 517 -27.10 31.25 -4.20
N GLY A 518 -28.30 31.84 -4.19
CA GLY A 518 -28.49 33.21 -3.75
C GLY A 518 -28.94 33.22 -2.31
N VAL A 519 -28.23 33.91 -1.42
CA VAL A 519 -28.63 34.09 -0.02
C VAL A 519 -29.03 35.54 0.18
N ARG A 520 -30.02 35.78 1.02
CA ARG A 520 -30.40 37.14 1.42
C ARG A 520 -29.17 37.87 1.99
N ASP A 521 -28.93 39.11 1.55
CA ASP A 521 -27.72 39.90 1.88
C ASP A 521 -27.59 40.33 3.36
N ASP A 522 -28.61 40.06 4.19
CA ASP A 522 -28.61 40.32 5.63
C ASP A 522 -28.23 39.07 6.46
N ASP A 523 -27.98 37.92 5.84
CA ASP A 523 -27.65 36.66 6.52
C ASP A 523 -26.30 36.09 6.08
N PHE A 524 -25.24 36.79 6.49
CA PHE A 524 -23.86 36.42 6.16
C PHE A 524 -23.46 35.01 6.63
N LEU A 525 -23.98 34.56 7.79
CA LEU A 525 -23.67 33.22 8.31
C LEU A 525 -24.24 32.14 7.39
N LEU A 526 -25.49 32.28 6.96
CA LEU A 526 -26.10 31.36 6.01
C LEU A 526 -25.40 31.38 4.65
N TYR A 527 -25.00 32.57 4.18
CA TYR A 527 -24.18 32.73 2.99
C TYR A 527 -22.87 31.94 3.10
N SER A 528 -22.10 32.16 4.16
CA SER A 528 -20.81 31.49 4.38
C SER A 528 -20.95 29.96 4.44
N ILE A 529 -22.03 29.47 5.06
CA ILE A 529 -22.34 28.04 5.12
C ILE A 529 -22.55 27.45 3.72
N PHE A 530 -23.45 28.04 2.93
CA PHE A 530 -23.72 27.53 1.57
C PHE A 530 -22.53 27.71 0.64
N ASP A 531 -21.75 28.78 0.80
CA ASP A 531 -20.54 28.99 0.01
C ASP A 531 -19.49 27.88 0.29
N LYS A 532 -19.30 27.50 1.56
CA LYS A 532 -18.43 26.36 1.93
C LYS A 532 -18.94 25.02 1.42
N LEU A 533 -20.26 24.79 1.46
CA LEU A 533 -20.86 23.57 0.89
C LEU A 533 -20.59 23.45 -0.61
N VAL A 534 -20.82 24.55 -1.34
CA VAL A 534 -20.58 24.58 -2.79
C VAL A 534 -19.10 24.42 -3.12
N GLN A 535 -18.21 25.04 -2.35
CA GLN A 535 -16.77 24.96 -2.56
C GLN A 535 -16.20 23.54 -2.44
N LYS A 536 -16.80 22.72 -1.58
CA LYS A 536 -16.33 21.34 -1.33
C LYS A 536 -17.15 20.28 -2.03
N LEU A 537 -18.06 20.70 -2.91
CA LEU A 537 -18.85 19.81 -3.74
C LEU A 537 -17.94 19.10 -4.76
N GLU A 538 -17.72 17.80 -4.56
CA GLU A 538 -16.85 16.98 -5.40
C GLU A 538 -17.33 16.91 -6.87
N MET A 539 -16.37 16.82 -7.80
CA MET A 539 -16.68 16.68 -9.23
C MET A 539 -17.40 15.36 -9.54
N SER A 540 -17.13 14.29 -8.78
CA SER A 540 -17.81 12.99 -8.86
C SER A 540 -19.30 13.12 -8.58
N THR A 541 -19.67 13.79 -7.48
CA THR A 541 -21.06 14.05 -7.08
C THR A 541 -21.78 14.91 -8.12
N LYS A 542 -21.13 15.98 -8.61
CA LYS A 542 -21.68 16.82 -9.69
C LYS A 542 -21.97 15.97 -10.93
N HIS A 543 -21.03 15.10 -11.32
CA HIS A 543 -21.20 14.23 -12.47
C HIS A 543 -22.32 13.20 -12.27
N GLU A 544 -22.45 12.60 -11.08
CA GLU A 544 -23.50 11.63 -10.77
C GLU A 544 -24.90 12.25 -10.86
N ILE A 545 -25.09 13.44 -10.27
CA ILE A 545 -26.35 14.17 -10.36
C ILE A 545 -26.64 14.51 -11.83
N MET A 546 -25.66 15.05 -12.56
CA MET A 546 -25.84 15.45 -13.96
C MET A 546 -26.15 14.26 -14.88
N LYS A 547 -25.54 13.09 -14.66
CA LYS A 547 -25.75 11.88 -15.46
C LYS A 547 -27.19 11.37 -15.39
N LYS A 548 -27.90 11.58 -14.27
CA LYS A 548 -29.33 11.22 -14.15
C LYS A 548 -30.22 12.00 -15.11
N TRP A 549 -29.78 13.18 -15.53
CA TRP A 549 -30.57 14.12 -16.31
C TRP A 549 -30.06 14.33 -17.74
N ILE A 550 -28.80 13.94 -18.05
CA ILE A 550 -28.16 14.22 -19.34
C ILE A 550 -27.41 12.98 -19.85
N SER A 551 -27.96 12.31 -20.86
CA SER A 551 -27.31 11.27 -21.67
C SER A 551 -26.95 11.87 -23.04
N VAL A 552 -25.77 12.46 -23.17
CA VAL A 552 -25.27 12.97 -24.47
C VAL A 552 -23.83 12.49 -24.69
N ASN A 553 -23.64 11.62 -25.69
CA ASN A 553 -22.32 11.21 -26.16
C ASN A 553 -21.72 12.32 -27.05
N TYR A 554 -20.51 12.77 -26.72
CA TYR A 554 -19.73 13.70 -27.55
C TYR A 554 -18.58 12.96 -28.22
N ASP A 555 -18.50 13.06 -29.54
CA ASP A 555 -17.44 12.47 -30.36
C ASP A 555 -16.47 13.60 -30.77
N ASN A 556 -15.24 13.62 -30.24
CA ASN A 556 -14.24 14.66 -30.54
C ASN A 556 -12.96 14.02 -31.12
N ARG A 557 -12.58 14.40 -32.35
CA ARG A 557 -11.27 14.08 -32.95
C ARG A 557 -10.38 15.33 -32.96
N ILE A 558 -9.13 15.21 -32.51
CA ILE A 558 -8.13 16.32 -32.46
C ILE A 558 -7.00 16.04 -33.47
N ASP A 559 -6.52 17.08 -34.17
CA ASP A 559 -5.43 17.03 -35.16
C ASP A 559 -4.05 17.38 -34.53
N TYR A 560 -3.06 16.49 -34.70
CA TYR A 560 -1.74 16.54 -34.05
C TYR A 560 -0.63 17.21 -34.87
N LYS A 561 -0.93 17.79 -36.04
CA LYS A 561 0.09 18.27 -36.98
C LYS A 561 0.96 19.44 -36.49
N PHE A 562 0.44 20.25 -35.57
CA PHE A 562 1.15 21.42 -35.02
C PHE A 562 2.20 21.04 -33.97
N PHE A 563 1.92 20.01 -33.17
CA PHE A 563 2.78 19.56 -32.07
C PHE A 563 4.16 19.10 -32.56
N TRP A 564 4.19 18.34 -33.66
CA TRP A 564 5.44 17.81 -34.22
C TRP A 564 6.40 18.89 -34.76
N LYS A 565 5.89 20.06 -35.17
CA LYS A 565 6.75 21.16 -35.65
C LYS A 565 7.54 21.82 -34.52
N VAL A 566 6.95 21.94 -33.34
CA VAL A 566 7.59 22.56 -32.17
C VAL A 566 8.65 21.64 -31.57
N PHE A 567 8.38 20.32 -31.57
CA PHE A 567 9.28 19.32 -31.00
C PHE A 567 10.67 19.28 -31.69
N ILE A 568 10.71 19.47 -33.01
CA ILE A 568 11.96 19.43 -33.78
C ILE A 568 12.89 20.61 -33.44
N VAL A 569 12.34 21.81 -33.22
CA VAL A 569 13.14 23.01 -32.88
C VAL A 569 13.82 22.84 -31.51
N PHE A 570 13.13 22.20 -30.56
CA PHE A 570 13.67 21.95 -29.22
C PHE A 570 14.88 21.02 -29.22
N ILE A 571 14.87 19.98 -30.07
CA ILE A 571 15.99 19.04 -30.22
C ILE A 571 17.27 19.74 -30.70
N ILE A 572 17.16 20.70 -31.62
CA ILE A 572 18.31 21.42 -32.19
C ILE A 572 18.99 22.30 -31.13
N ILE A 573 18.21 22.98 -30.28
CA ILE A 573 18.74 23.81 -29.19
C ILE A 573 19.48 22.95 -28.17
N LEU A 574 18.92 21.78 -27.82
CA LEU A 574 19.53 20.86 -26.87
C LEU A 574 20.91 20.37 -27.35
N PHE A 575 21.06 20.10 -28.65
CA PHE A 575 22.32 19.64 -29.22
C PHE A 575 23.44 20.68 -29.11
N ILE A 576 23.14 21.96 -29.37
CA ILE A 576 24.13 23.06 -29.29
C ILE A 576 24.64 23.25 -27.86
N ILE A 577 23.75 23.19 -26.87
CA ILE A 577 24.10 23.30 -25.45
C ILE A 577 25.03 22.17 -25.03
N THR A 578 24.73 20.95 -25.46
CA THR A 578 25.50 19.75 -25.11
C THR A 578 26.92 19.81 -25.68
N TYR A 579 27.08 20.33 -26.91
CA TYR A 579 28.40 20.50 -27.54
C TYR A 579 29.30 21.50 -26.79
N ARG A 580 28.76 22.67 -26.42
CA ARG A 580 29.50 23.71 -25.68
C ARG A 580 29.96 23.27 -24.30
N TYR A 581 29.14 22.44 -23.63
CA TYR A 581 29.48 21.92 -22.31
C TYR A 581 30.72 21.03 -22.33
N LYS A 582 30.91 20.25 -23.42
CA LYS A 582 32.03 19.32 -23.55
C LYS A 582 33.38 20.05 -23.74
N GLU A 583 33.40 21.11 -24.53
CA GLU A 583 34.60 21.94 -24.80
C GLU A 583 35.23 22.53 -23.53
N VAL A 584 34.40 22.96 -22.57
CA VAL A 584 34.84 23.58 -21.32
C VAL A 584 35.51 22.57 -20.38
N LEU A 585 35.05 21.33 -20.37
CA LEU A 585 35.60 20.28 -19.51
C LEU A 585 37.02 19.86 -19.93
N ASP A 586 37.29 19.81 -21.24
CA ASP A 586 38.59 19.41 -21.77
C ASP A 586 39.70 20.42 -21.44
N ASN A 587 39.38 21.72 -21.44
CA ASN A 587 40.33 22.77 -21.11
C ASN A 587 40.69 22.82 -19.62
N LYS A 588 39.77 22.41 -18.74
CA LYS A 588 39.99 22.39 -17.28
C LYS A 588 40.95 21.28 -16.87
N LYS A 589 40.98 20.19 -17.61
CA LYS A 589 41.83 19.01 -17.34
C LYS A 589 43.32 19.30 -17.59
N LYS A 590 43.65 20.02 -18.66
CA LYS A 590 45.05 20.32 -19.03
C LYS A 590 45.78 21.21 -18.02
N ILE A 591 45.06 22.15 -17.40
CA ILE A 591 45.65 23.12 -16.45
C ILE A 591 45.95 22.46 -15.09
N GLN A 592 45.22 21.41 -14.72
CA GLN A 592 45.41 20.66 -13.47
C GLN A 592 46.69 19.80 -13.51
N GLU A 593 46.98 19.18 -14.66
CA GLU A 593 48.05 18.19 -14.83
C GLU A 593 49.48 18.79 -14.75
N GLU A 594 49.65 20.09 -15.02
CA GLU A 594 50.97 20.75 -14.98
C GLU A 594 51.37 21.23 -13.58
N ARG A 595 50.42 21.60 -12.72
CA ARG A 595 50.71 22.07 -11.35
C ARG A 595 51.08 20.95 -10.39
N GLU A 596 50.46 19.78 -10.55
CA GLU A 596 50.65 18.63 -9.64
C GLU A 596 52.07 18.04 -9.73
N LYS A 597 52.70 18.07 -10.92
CA LYS A 597 54.05 17.49 -11.13
C LYS A 597 55.19 18.20 -10.40
N LEU A 598 55.02 19.48 -10.07
CA LEU A 598 56.11 20.30 -9.53
C LEU A 598 56.16 20.29 -8.00
N GLU A 599 55.01 20.14 -7.33
CA GLU A 599 54.94 20.04 -5.86
C GLU A 599 55.28 18.63 -5.34
N GLU A 600 55.12 17.61 -6.19
CA GLU A 600 55.36 16.21 -5.85
C GLU A 600 56.84 15.91 -5.54
N LYS A 601 57.76 16.38 -6.41
CA LYS A 601 59.19 16.03 -6.32
C LYS A 601 59.92 16.57 -5.09
N ASN A 602 59.50 17.72 -4.54
CA ASN A 602 60.22 18.39 -3.45
C ASN A 602 59.76 17.94 -2.05
N ALA A 603 58.51 17.45 -1.91
CA ALA A 603 58.01 16.86 -0.68
C ALA A 603 58.54 15.41 -0.46
N GLU A 604 58.88 14.72 -1.55
CA GLU A 604 59.23 13.30 -1.58
C GLU A 604 60.53 12.96 -0.83
N LEU A 605 61.53 13.85 -0.89
CA LEU A 605 62.89 13.59 -0.40
C LEU A 605 63.07 13.77 1.12
N LYS A 606 62.32 14.69 1.74
CA LYS A 606 62.36 14.90 3.21
C LYS A 606 61.39 13.97 3.94
N LYS A 607 60.34 13.52 3.26
CA LYS A 607 59.38 12.54 3.78
C LYS A 607 60.00 11.14 3.86
N THR A 608 60.86 10.74 2.92
CA THR A 608 61.43 9.38 2.83
C THR A 608 62.25 8.95 4.06
N GLN A 609 62.99 9.86 4.72
CA GLN A 609 63.79 9.52 5.91
C GLN A 609 62.97 9.41 7.21
N GLY A 610 61.98 10.29 7.42
CA GLY A 610 61.03 10.16 8.54
C GLY A 610 60.08 8.98 8.33
N ALA A 611 59.63 8.81 7.07
CA ALA A 611 58.78 7.72 6.65
C ALA A 611 59.45 6.37 6.81
N LEU A 612 60.78 6.20 6.75
CA LEU A 612 61.39 4.87 6.93
C LEU A 612 61.24 4.35 8.37
N LYS A 613 61.42 5.23 9.36
CA LYS A 613 61.34 4.87 10.79
C LYS A 613 59.88 4.75 11.25
N GLU A 614 59.04 5.66 10.75
CA GLU A 614 57.59 5.55 10.87
C GLU A 614 57.09 4.32 10.09
N SER A 615 57.68 3.95 8.96
CA SER A 615 57.28 2.79 8.14
C SER A 615 57.57 1.47 8.80
N ILE A 616 58.56 1.32 9.67
CA ILE A 616 58.79 0.06 10.40
C ILE A 616 57.76 -0.11 11.51
N LEU A 617 57.53 0.93 12.31
CA LEU A 617 56.50 0.95 13.35
C LEU A 617 55.10 0.84 12.73
N THR A 618 54.88 1.54 11.62
CA THR A 618 53.67 1.47 10.80
C THR A 618 53.57 0.10 10.15
N PHE A 619 54.66 -0.57 9.76
CA PHE A 619 54.58 -1.92 9.19
C PHE A 619 54.13 -2.95 10.24
N GLU A 620 54.61 -2.87 11.48
CA GLU A 620 54.12 -3.71 12.58
C GLU A 620 52.66 -3.40 12.92
N VAL A 621 52.31 -2.11 13.04
CA VAL A 621 50.91 -1.68 13.25
C VAL A 621 50.02 -2.05 12.06
N LEU A 622 50.52 -2.00 10.83
CA LEU A 622 49.80 -2.38 9.62
C LEU A 622 49.57 -3.89 9.61
N LEU A 623 50.60 -4.70 9.87
CA LEU A 623 50.49 -6.15 9.99
C LEU A 623 49.57 -6.60 11.14
N ASP A 624 49.45 -5.81 12.21
CA ASP A 624 48.49 -6.08 13.29
C ASP A 624 47.11 -5.46 13.04
N SER A 625 46.99 -4.51 12.12
CA SER A 625 45.73 -3.87 11.71
C SER A 625 45.04 -4.58 10.55
N ILE A 626 45.78 -5.38 9.76
CA ILE A 626 45.17 -6.24 8.74
C ILE A 626 44.29 -7.27 9.44
N MET A 627 43.08 -7.46 8.91
CA MET A 627 42.09 -8.37 9.48
C MET A 627 42.43 -9.85 9.23
N GLU A 628 43.46 -10.11 8.42
CA GLU A 628 43.88 -11.44 8.02
C GLU A 628 44.96 -11.97 8.97
N ALA A 629 44.87 -13.25 9.27
CA ALA A 629 45.92 -13.96 9.98
C ALA A 629 47.08 -14.22 9.02
N VAL A 630 48.26 -13.70 9.33
CA VAL A 630 49.48 -13.85 8.52
C VAL A 630 50.49 -14.68 9.28
N LEU A 631 50.94 -15.76 8.65
CA LEU A 631 51.93 -16.67 9.20
C LEU A 631 53.06 -16.86 8.21
N ILE A 632 54.29 -16.88 8.69
CA ILE A 632 55.48 -17.17 7.88
C ILE A 632 56.06 -18.49 8.37
N PHE A 633 56.31 -19.40 7.43
CA PHE A 633 56.89 -20.71 7.71
C PHE A 633 58.23 -20.86 6.99
N LYS A 634 59.20 -21.44 7.68
CA LYS A 634 60.44 -21.95 7.08
C LYS A 634 60.37 -23.47 7.16
N GLU A 635 60.46 -24.13 6.01
CA GLU A 635 60.17 -25.57 5.88
C GLU A 635 58.75 -25.91 6.37
N HIS A 636 58.60 -26.45 7.59
CA HIS A 636 57.32 -26.80 8.19
C HIS A 636 57.01 -26.05 9.50
N ASP A 637 57.96 -25.24 9.99
CA ASP A 637 57.85 -24.58 11.29
C ASP A 637 57.53 -23.09 11.15
N CYS A 638 56.61 -22.61 11.99
CA CYS A 638 56.21 -21.21 12.01
C CYS A 638 57.36 -20.34 12.54
N ILE A 639 57.85 -19.38 11.75
CA ILE A 639 58.92 -18.46 12.14
C ILE A 639 58.40 -17.09 12.58
N ASP A 640 57.20 -16.70 12.12
CA ASP A 640 56.56 -15.45 12.55
C ASP A 640 55.04 -15.48 12.33
N ILE A 641 54.32 -14.71 13.14
CA ILE A 641 52.85 -14.61 13.09
C ILE A 641 52.38 -13.23 13.61
N ASN A 642 51.43 -12.63 12.90
CA ASN A 642 50.82 -11.37 13.34
C ASN A 642 49.82 -11.58 14.48
N LYS A 643 49.40 -10.49 15.15
CA LYS A 643 48.47 -10.55 16.27
C LYS A 643 47.14 -11.21 15.98
N VAL A 644 46.63 -11.00 14.77
CA VAL A 644 45.38 -11.60 14.33
C VAL A 644 45.51 -13.11 14.20
N GLY A 645 46.65 -13.60 13.69
CA GLY A 645 46.94 -15.02 13.50
C GLY A 645 46.90 -15.84 14.77
N TYR A 646 47.67 -15.45 15.80
CA TYR A 646 47.72 -16.26 17.01
C TYR A 646 46.39 -16.24 17.78
N LYS A 647 45.65 -15.12 17.73
CA LYS A 647 44.30 -15.01 18.33
C LYS A 647 43.26 -15.85 17.59
N LEU A 648 43.27 -15.84 16.25
CA LEU A 648 42.35 -16.62 15.44
C LEU A 648 42.48 -18.12 15.73
N LEU A 649 43.72 -18.59 15.91
CA LEU A 649 44.05 -19.97 16.25
C LEU A 649 43.82 -20.32 17.73
N GLY A 650 43.52 -19.34 18.60
CA GLY A 650 43.21 -19.53 20.02
C GLY A 650 44.41 -19.52 20.97
N TYR A 651 45.51 -18.85 20.61
CA TYR A 651 46.71 -18.64 21.45
C TYR A 651 46.75 -17.22 22.02
N ASP A 652 47.47 -17.05 23.14
CA ASP A 652 47.53 -15.76 23.87
C ASP A 652 48.63 -14.81 23.36
N ASN A 653 49.72 -15.36 22.81
CA ASN A 653 50.88 -14.63 22.30
C ASN A 653 51.53 -15.36 21.11
N LYS A 654 52.42 -14.68 20.39
CA LYS A 654 53.07 -15.24 19.20
C LYS A 654 54.11 -16.30 19.53
N GLU A 655 54.76 -16.17 20.69
CA GLU A 655 55.82 -17.08 21.15
C GLU A 655 55.29 -18.52 21.36
N GLU A 656 54.00 -18.68 21.67
CA GLU A 656 53.33 -19.98 21.76
C GLU A 656 53.14 -20.68 20.41
N VAL A 657 53.22 -19.95 19.30
CA VAL A 657 52.95 -20.47 17.95
C VAL A 657 54.25 -20.66 17.16
N ILE A 658 55.26 -19.83 17.41
CA ILE A 658 56.58 -19.94 16.79
C ILE A 658 57.18 -21.32 17.09
N GLY A 659 57.71 -21.99 16.06
CA GLY A 659 58.28 -23.34 16.14
C GLY A 659 57.25 -24.48 16.08
N LYS A 660 55.94 -24.19 16.02
CA LYS A 660 54.92 -25.24 15.79
C LYS A 660 54.81 -25.60 14.32
N ASN A 661 54.51 -26.87 14.09
CA ASN A 661 54.37 -27.43 12.76
C ASN A 661 53.00 -27.11 12.14
N LEU A 662 53.01 -26.75 10.85
CA LEU A 662 51.83 -26.38 10.04
C LEU A 662 50.67 -27.40 10.11
N TYR A 663 50.98 -28.70 10.24
CA TYR A 663 49.95 -29.76 10.22
C TYR A 663 49.13 -29.85 11.51
N HIS A 664 49.50 -29.15 12.58
CA HIS A 664 48.80 -29.20 13.86
C HIS A 664 47.43 -28.49 13.84
N HIS A 665 47.16 -27.64 12.84
CA HIS A 665 45.95 -26.81 12.74
C HIS A 665 45.04 -27.14 11.55
N VAL A 666 45.32 -28.24 10.87
CA VAL A 666 44.59 -28.68 9.67
C VAL A 666 43.85 -29.98 9.99
N HIS A 667 42.56 -30.02 9.68
CA HIS A 667 41.76 -31.24 9.86
C HIS A 667 42.29 -32.39 8.97
N GLU A 668 42.29 -33.64 9.46
CA GLU A 668 42.87 -34.81 8.78
C GLU A 668 42.39 -34.97 7.33
N ASP A 669 41.10 -34.71 7.08
CA ASP A 669 40.48 -34.79 5.74
C ASP A 669 41.09 -33.84 4.70
N PHE A 670 41.74 -32.76 5.13
CA PHE A 670 42.29 -31.73 4.24
C PHE A 670 43.83 -31.71 4.19
N VAL A 671 44.50 -32.62 4.91
CA VAL A 671 45.97 -32.75 4.89
C VAL A 671 46.48 -33.12 3.49
N VAL A 672 45.70 -33.87 2.72
CA VAL A 672 46.01 -34.23 1.33
C VAL A 672 45.92 -33.01 0.41
N THR A 673 44.83 -32.23 0.50
CA THR A 673 44.65 -30.97 -0.24
C THR A 673 45.75 -29.95 0.08
N LEU A 674 46.16 -29.87 1.34
CA LEU A 674 47.27 -29.02 1.76
C LEU A 674 48.61 -29.51 1.16
N LYS A 675 48.87 -30.82 1.15
CA LYS A 675 50.07 -31.42 0.50
C LYS A 675 50.09 -31.20 -1.02
N GLU A 676 48.95 -31.26 -1.69
CA GLU A 676 48.85 -30.98 -3.13
C GLU A 676 49.02 -29.48 -3.44
N SER A 677 48.50 -28.59 -2.59
CA SER A 677 48.72 -27.14 -2.69
C SER A 677 50.17 -26.74 -2.41
N LEU A 678 50.88 -27.44 -1.53
CA LEU A 678 52.29 -27.14 -1.22
C LEU A 678 53.22 -27.23 -2.45
N ASN A 679 52.81 -28.00 -3.47
CA ASN A 679 53.52 -28.23 -4.73
C ASN A 679 53.04 -27.37 -5.91
N LYS A 680 51.92 -26.63 -5.78
CA LYS A 680 51.38 -25.74 -6.82
C LYS A 680 51.02 -24.39 -6.20
N ASN A 681 51.60 -23.29 -6.71
CA ASN A 681 51.18 -21.94 -6.31
C ASN A 681 49.70 -21.72 -6.66
N LEU A 682 48.79 -21.94 -5.72
CA LEU A 682 47.36 -21.67 -5.86
C LEU A 682 47.07 -20.25 -5.36
N ASP A 683 46.16 -19.55 -6.03
CA ASP A 683 45.90 -18.14 -5.70
C ASP A 683 45.06 -17.95 -4.42
N PHE A 684 44.17 -18.90 -4.09
CA PHE A 684 43.37 -18.99 -2.85
C PHE A 684 42.59 -20.32 -2.83
N TYR A 685 42.33 -20.88 -1.64
CA TYR A 685 41.48 -22.07 -1.45
C TYR A 685 40.74 -22.04 -0.11
N GLU A 686 39.51 -22.55 -0.06
CA GLU A 686 38.73 -22.68 1.17
C GLU A 686 39.08 -24.00 1.90
N ILE A 687 39.22 -23.95 3.21
CA ILE A 687 39.54 -25.11 4.07
C ILE A 687 38.93 -24.94 5.45
N GLU A 688 38.60 -26.05 6.13
CA GLU A 688 38.25 -26.00 7.55
C GLU A 688 39.51 -26.10 8.43
N LEU A 689 39.71 -25.08 9.27
CA LEU A 689 40.81 -25.01 10.22
C LEU A 689 40.33 -25.32 11.64
N VAL A 690 41.28 -25.77 12.46
CA VAL A 690 41.02 -26.18 13.85
C VAL A 690 41.76 -25.26 14.82
N LYS A 691 41.02 -24.74 15.80
CA LYS A 691 41.57 -23.90 16.89
C LYS A 691 42.22 -24.75 17.99
N LYS A 692 42.98 -24.12 18.90
CA LYS A 692 43.61 -24.75 20.08
C LYS A 692 42.63 -25.56 20.94
N ASP A 693 41.35 -25.18 20.98
CA ASP A 693 40.28 -25.85 21.76
C ASP A 693 39.56 -26.98 21.02
N GLY A 694 39.96 -27.27 19.77
CA GLY A 694 39.34 -28.29 18.91
C GLY A 694 38.12 -27.82 18.11
N SER A 695 37.68 -26.57 18.26
CA SER A 695 36.59 -26.01 17.46
C SER A 695 37.01 -25.77 16.01
N ARG A 696 36.06 -25.95 15.08
CA ARG A 696 36.29 -25.84 13.63
C ARG A 696 35.70 -24.54 13.09
N PHE A 697 36.36 -23.96 12.09
CA PHE A 697 35.83 -22.80 11.36
C PHE A 697 36.26 -22.82 9.88
N PRO A 698 35.40 -22.35 8.97
CA PRO A 698 35.75 -22.22 7.56
C PRO A 698 36.70 -21.04 7.37
N ALA A 699 37.79 -21.26 6.63
CA ALA A 699 38.77 -20.25 6.35
C ALA A 699 39.14 -20.22 4.86
N LEU A 700 39.37 -19.02 4.33
CA LEU A 700 40.02 -18.83 3.04
C LEU A 700 41.52 -18.71 3.27
N VAL A 701 42.31 -19.55 2.60
CA VAL A 701 43.76 -19.61 2.75
C VAL A 701 44.44 -19.30 1.41
N LYS A 702 45.47 -18.47 1.48
CA LYS A 702 46.38 -18.18 0.37
C LYS A 702 47.80 -18.39 0.82
N ASP A 703 48.60 -19.06 0.00
CA ASP A 703 49.99 -19.34 0.29
C ASP A 703 50.93 -18.95 -0.85
N ARG A 704 52.13 -18.47 -0.53
CA ARG A 704 53.13 -18.10 -1.54
C ARG A 704 54.55 -18.23 -1.00
N TYR A 705 55.46 -18.70 -1.85
CA TYR A 705 56.88 -18.61 -1.56
C TYR A 705 57.41 -17.20 -1.77
N ILE A 706 58.11 -16.68 -0.76
CA ILE A 706 58.81 -15.39 -0.81
C ILE A 706 60.26 -15.58 -0.40
N TYR A 707 61.12 -14.63 -0.80
CA TYR A 707 62.52 -14.60 -0.38
C TYR A 707 62.70 -13.46 0.62
N ILE A 708 63.13 -13.81 1.83
CA ILE A 708 63.54 -12.84 2.86
C ILE A 708 65.03 -13.08 3.09
N ASN A 709 65.87 -12.05 2.88
CA ASN A 709 67.34 -12.15 3.04
C ASN A 709 67.98 -13.34 2.27
N ASN A 710 67.57 -13.57 1.03
CA ASN A 710 67.95 -14.72 0.19
C ASN A 710 67.54 -16.11 0.69
N GLU A 711 66.75 -16.20 1.77
CA GLU A 711 66.16 -17.47 2.22
C GLU A 711 64.74 -17.63 1.70
N LYS A 712 64.41 -18.84 1.21
CA LYS A 712 63.08 -19.18 0.72
C LYS A 712 62.17 -19.52 1.91
N VAL A 713 61.14 -18.72 2.13
CA VAL A 713 60.12 -18.93 3.17
C VAL A 713 58.73 -18.97 2.54
N LYS A 714 57.75 -19.50 3.26
CA LYS A 714 56.38 -19.63 2.81
C LYS A 714 55.44 -18.75 3.64
N LEU A 715 54.76 -17.83 2.98
CA LEU A 715 53.79 -16.92 3.58
C LEU A 715 52.40 -17.52 3.44
N PHE A 716 51.65 -17.62 4.54
CA PHE A 716 50.25 -17.99 4.59
C PHE A 716 49.40 -16.81 5.05
N THR A 717 48.26 -16.64 4.40
CA THR A 717 47.26 -15.64 4.71
C THR A 717 45.93 -16.35 4.92
N ILE A 718 45.28 -16.12 6.05
CA ILE A 718 44.09 -16.83 6.49
C ILE A 718 42.99 -15.82 6.84
N VAL A 719 41.80 -16.01 6.27
CA VAL A 719 40.60 -15.20 6.54
C VAL A 719 39.49 -16.08 7.11
N ASP A 720 38.94 -15.73 8.27
CA ASP A 720 37.78 -16.41 8.84
C ASP A 720 36.51 -16.07 8.05
N LEU A 721 35.85 -17.07 7.49
CA LEU A 721 34.63 -16.89 6.69
C LEU A 721 33.34 -17.02 7.51
N THR A 722 33.42 -17.23 8.83
CA THR A 722 32.25 -17.52 9.67
C THR A 722 31.20 -16.41 9.62
N GLU A 723 31.59 -15.15 9.81
CA GLU A 723 30.65 -14.02 9.78
C GLU A 723 30.14 -13.75 8.36
N LEU A 724 30.99 -13.90 7.35
CA LEU A 724 30.63 -13.69 5.94
C LEU A 724 29.62 -14.73 5.47
N LYS A 725 29.86 -16.03 5.71
CA LYS A 725 28.90 -17.10 5.35
C LYS A 725 27.59 -16.93 6.12
N ASN A 726 27.62 -16.45 7.37
CA ASN A 726 26.40 -16.16 8.13
C ASN A 726 25.63 -14.94 7.56
N LYS A 727 26.32 -13.87 7.17
CA LYS A 727 25.73 -12.70 6.51
C LYS A 727 25.21 -13.04 5.12
N GLU A 728 25.93 -13.81 4.32
CA GLU A 728 25.45 -14.33 3.04
C GLU A 728 24.18 -15.15 3.22
N ARG A 729 24.14 -16.04 4.22
CA ARG A 729 22.94 -16.84 4.51
C ARG A 729 21.75 -15.98 4.96
N LEU A 730 22.01 -14.87 5.67
CA LEU A 730 20.98 -13.91 6.09
C LEU A 730 20.53 -13.01 4.93
N LEU A 731 21.46 -12.51 4.12
CA LEU A 731 21.20 -11.72 2.92
C LEU A 731 20.48 -12.55 1.86
N PHE A 732 20.82 -13.83 1.72
CA PHE A 732 20.08 -14.77 0.88
C PHE A 732 18.64 -14.93 1.36
N LYS A 733 18.42 -15.05 2.69
CA LYS A 733 17.06 -15.07 3.27
C LYS A 733 16.33 -13.74 3.08
N GLN A 734 17.01 -12.60 3.23
CA GLN A 734 16.41 -11.27 3.05
C GLN A 734 16.10 -10.98 1.58
N SER A 735 17.00 -11.31 0.66
CA SER A 735 16.81 -11.22 -0.78
C SER A 735 15.65 -12.10 -1.24
N LYS A 736 15.56 -13.33 -0.71
CA LYS A 736 14.41 -14.22 -0.90
C LYS A 736 13.09 -13.60 -0.41
N LEU A 737 13.10 -12.97 0.77
CA LEU A 737 11.91 -12.29 1.33
C LEU A 737 11.56 -10.98 0.61
N ALA A 738 12.54 -10.24 0.10
CA ALA A 738 12.34 -9.01 -0.66
C ALA A 738 11.77 -9.33 -2.05
N SER A 739 12.36 -10.32 -2.74
CA SER A 739 11.84 -10.86 -4.00
C SER A 739 10.42 -11.40 -3.83
N MET A 740 10.12 -12.01 -2.67
CA MET A 740 8.77 -12.45 -2.31
C MET A 740 7.78 -11.26 -2.17
N GLY A 741 8.18 -10.16 -1.53
CA GLY A 741 7.34 -8.98 -1.38
C GLY A 741 6.98 -8.33 -2.72
N GLU A 742 7.96 -8.22 -3.62
CA GLU A 742 7.78 -7.69 -4.98
C GLU A 742 6.92 -8.63 -5.85
N MET A 743 7.17 -9.94 -5.77
CA MET A 743 6.40 -10.96 -6.47
C MET A 743 4.95 -11.00 -6.01
N ILE A 744 4.66 -10.92 -4.71
CA ILE A 744 3.29 -10.89 -4.16
C ILE A 744 2.54 -9.63 -4.62
N GLY A 745 3.20 -8.46 -4.62
CA GLY A 745 2.60 -7.21 -5.10
C GLY A 745 2.22 -7.26 -6.59
N ASN A 746 3.09 -7.86 -7.42
CA ASN A 746 2.85 -8.04 -8.84
C ASN A 746 1.80 -9.12 -9.14
N ILE A 747 1.73 -10.20 -8.34
CA ILE A 747 0.67 -11.21 -8.40
C ILE A 747 -0.69 -10.61 -8.07
N ALA A 748 -0.78 -9.78 -7.03
CA ALA A 748 -2.01 -9.07 -6.70
C ALA A 748 -2.48 -8.17 -7.86
N HIS A 749 -1.55 -7.55 -8.59
CA HIS A 749 -1.85 -6.81 -9.82
C HIS A 749 -2.31 -7.73 -10.96
N GLN A 750 -1.65 -8.87 -11.15
CA GLN A 750 -1.99 -9.85 -12.19
C GLN A 750 -3.32 -10.54 -11.93
N TRP A 751 -3.74 -10.77 -10.68
CA TRP A 751 -5.05 -11.35 -10.33
C TRP A 751 -6.23 -10.43 -10.60
N ARG A 752 -6.03 -9.10 -10.48
CA ARG A 752 -7.08 -8.13 -10.82
C ARG A 752 -7.52 -8.24 -12.29
N GLN A 753 -6.63 -8.66 -13.19
CA GLN A 753 -6.93 -8.77 -14.63
C GLN A 753 -7.95 -9.89 -14.96
N PRO A 754 -7.73 -11.18 -14.61
CA PRO A 754 -8.72 -12.23 -14.80
C PRO A 754 -9.97 -12.02 -13.95
N LEU A 755 -9.88 -11.45 -12.74
CA LEU A 755 -11.06 -11.10 -11.94
C LEU A 755 -11.93 -10.02 -12.63
N SER A 756 -11.31 -9.02 -13.24
CA SER A 756 -12.03 -7.99 -14.01
C SER A 756 -12.69 -8.58 -15.25
N LEU A 757 -12.04 -9.53 -15.91
CA LEU A 757 -12.60 -10.27 -17.05
C LEU A 757 -13.82 -11.10 -16.61
N ILE A 758 -13.71 -11.84 -15.50
CA ILE A 758 -14.82 -12.58 -14.89
C ILE A 758 -16.00 -11.65 -14.59
N SER A 759 -15.74 -10.52 -13.95
CA SER A 759 -16.78 -9.54 -13.61
C SER A 759 -17.44 -8.95 -14.85
N THR A 760 -16.67 -8.68 -15.91
CA THR A 760 -17.17 -8.10 -17.16
C THR A 760 -18.05 -9.09 -17.92
N ILE A 761 -17.60 -10.33 -18.09
CA ILE A 761 -18.35 -11.40 -18.76
C ILE A 761 -19.64 -11.70 -17.97
N SER A 762 -19.55 -11.82 -16.65
CA SER A 762 -20.71 -12.06 -15.78
C SER A 762 -21.76 -10.94 -15.87
N THR A 763 -21.33 -9.68 -15.84
CA THR A 763 -22.23 -8.52 -15.95
C THR A 763 -22.87 -8.44 -17.34
N GLY A 764 -22.10 -8.67 -18.40
CA GLY A 764 -22.60 -8.68 -19.78
C GLY A 764 -23.62 -9.81 -20.02
N LEU A 765 -23.33 -11.02 -19.53
CA LEU A 765 -24.25 -12.14 -19.61
C LEU A 765 -25.56 -11.85 -18.86
N LYS A 766 -25.47 -11.29 -17.65
CA LYS A 766 -26.66 -10.88 -16.87
C LYS A 766 -27.51 -9.85 -17.62
N LEU A 767 -26.89 -8.82 -18.19
CA LEU A 767 -27.62 -7.77 -18.93
C LEU A 767 -28.31 -8.33 -20.17
N LYS A 768 -27.69 -9.27 -20.89
CA LYS A 768 -28.32 -9.96 -22.03
C LYS A 768 -29.56 -10.76 -21.61
N ILE A 769 -29.46 -11.51 -20.50
CA ILE A 769 -30.58 -12.27 -19.94
C ILE A 769 -31.71 -11.32 -19.51
N GLU A 770 -31.41 -10.22 -18.82
CA GLU A 770 -32.42 -9.25 -18.37
C GLU A 770 -33.10 -8.49 -19.53
N THR A 771 -32.44 -8.40 -20.69
CA THR A 771 -32.96 -7.71 -21.88
C THR A 771 -33.57 -8.66 -22.92
N ASN A 772 -33.65 -9.97 -22.63
CA ASN A 772 -34.05 -11.02 -23.59
C ASN A 772 -33.25 -10.98 -24.91
N LEU A 773 -31.98 -10.60 -24.82
CA LEU A 773 -31.02 -10.56 -25.94
C LEU A 773 -29.98 -11.69 -25.83
N ASP A 774 -30.23 -12.68 -24.97
CA ASP A 774 -29.35 -13.82 -24.77
C ASP A 774 -29.52 -14.87 -25.89
N ASP A 775 -28.39 -15.27 -26.46
CA ASP A 775 -28.31 -16.47 -27.30
C ASP A 775 -27.74 -17.63 -26.48
N LYS A 776 -28.36 -18.80 -26.61
CA LYS A 776 -27.99 -19.98 -25.80
C LYS A 776 -26.57 -20.46 -26.09
N LYS A 777 -26.11 -20.38 -27.35
CA LYS A 777 -24.78 -20.83 -27.73
C LYS A 777 -23.72 -19.85 -27.24
N GLU A 778 -23.95 -18.55 -27.42
CA GLU A 778 -23.06 -17.49 -26.92
C GLU A 778 -22.97 -17.49 -25.38
N SER A 779 -24.07 -17.78 -24.69
CA SER A 779 -24.11 -17.88 -23.22
C SER A 779 -23.27 -19.03 -22.69
N ILE A 780 -23.27 -20.18 -23.38
CA ILE A 780 -22.41 -21.33 -23.04
C ILE A 780 -20.94 -20.95 -23.25
N GLU A 781 -20.60 -20.28 -24.35
CA GLU A 781 -19.23 -19.81 -24.60
C GLU A 781 -18.73 -18.84 -23.52
N PHE A 782 -19.58 -17.94 -23.03
CA PHE A 782 -19.25 -17.07 -21.88
C PHE A 782 -19.04 -17.85 -20.59
N LEU A 783 -19.86 -18.86 -20.30
CA LEU A 783 -19.69 -19.71 -19.12
C LEU A 783 -18.39 -20.54 -19.19
N ASP A 784 -18.04 -21.05 -20.36
CA ASP A 784 -16.78 -21.77 -20.57
C ASP A 784 -15.57 -20.85 -20.41
N LYS A 785 -15.67 -19.59 -20.88
CA LYS A 785 -14.62 -18.58 -20.69
C LYS A 785 -14.45 -18.18 -19.22
N LEU A 786 -15.55 -18.09 -18.46
CA LEU A 786 -15.51 -17.86 -17.01
C LEU A 786 -14.81 -19.01 -16.29
N ASN A 787 -15.20 -20.25 -16.58
CA ASN A 787 -14.64 -21.42 -15.93
C ASN A 787 -13.14 -21.60 -16.24
N SER A 788 -12.74 -21.45 -17.50
CA SER A 788 -11.32 -21.51 -17.88
C SER A 788 -10.47 -20.41 -17.23
N THR A 789 -11.01 -19.18 -17.10
CA THR A 789 -10.33 -18.08 -16.41
C THR A 789 -10.17 -18.35 -14.91
N ALA A 790 -11.18 -18.95 -14.26
CA ALA A 790 -11.11 -19.35 -12.86
C ALA A 790 -10.11 -20.50 -12.62
N GLN A 791 -10.07 -21.49 -13.52
CA GLN A 791 -9.09 -22.58 -13.48
C GLN A 791 -7.65 -22.07 -13.67
N HIS A 792 -7.45 -21.09 -14.55
CA HIS A 792 -6.15 -20.45 -14.73
C HIS A 792 -5.66 -19.75 -13.44
N LEU A 793 -6.57 -19.05 -12.75
CA LEU A 793 -6.28 -18.46 -11.43
C LEU A 793 -5.89 -19.53 -10.40
N SER A 794 -6.60 -20.67 -10.37
CA SER A 794 -6.31 -21.78 -9.45
C SER A 794 -4.95 -22.43 -9.74
N SER A 795 -4.65 -22.73 -11.00
CA SER A 795 -3.34 -23.30 -11.40
C SER A 795 -2.19 -22.39 -11.00
N THR A 796 -2.36 -21.07 -11.15
CA THR A 796 -1.33 -20.09 -10.75
C THR A 796 -1.09 -20.10 -9.24
N ILE A 797 -2.14 -20.34 -8.44
CA ILE A 797 -2.02 -20.50 -6.98
C ILE A 797 -1.27 -21.79 -6.62
N ASP A 798 -1.59 -22.89 -7.31
CA ASP A 798 -0.95 -24.18 -7.06
C ASP A 798 0.53 -24.19 -7.46
N ASP A 799 0.88 -23.60 -8.62
CA ASP A 799 2.27 -23.41 -9.06
C ASP A 799 3.09 -22.64 -8.02
N PHE A 800 2.51 -21.57 -7.47
CA PHE A 800 3.13 -20.79 -6.40
C PHE A 800 3.26 -21.60 -5.11
N ARG A 801 2.19 -22.27 -4.67
CA ARG A 801 2.18 -23.04 -3.42
C ARG A 801 3.20 -24.18 -3.47
N ASN A 802 3.31 -24.86 -4.60
CA ASN A 802 4.23 -25.97 -4.80
C ASN A 802 5.69 -25.53 -4.85
N PHE A 803 6.00 -24.33 -5.38
CA PHE A 803 7.34 -23.75 -5.34
C PHE A 803 7.87 -23.52 -3.90
N PHE A 804 6.96 -23.33 -2.93
CA PHE A 804 7.30 -23.07 -1.53
C PHE A 804 7.00 -24.25 -0.58
N ALA A 805 6.55 -25.39 -1.09
CA ALA A 805 6.26 -26.57 -0.27
C ALA A 805 7.54 -27.11 0.41
N ALA A 806 7.43 -27.42 1.71
CA ALA A 806 8.58 -27.67 2.59
C ALA A 806 9.15 -29.10 2.56
N ASP A 807 8.70 -29.98 1.65
CA ASP A 807 9.19 -31.36 1.59
C ASP A 807 10.40 -31.47 0.64
N LYS A 808 11.54 -30.96 1.11
CA LYS A 808 12.82 -30.99 0.39
C LYS A 808 13.70 -32.12 0.92
N ARG A 809 13.38 -33.36 0.57
CA ARG A 809 14.29 -34.49 0.73
C ARG A 809 14.90 -34.84 -0.62
N LYS A 810 16.23 -34.97 -0.66
CA LYS A 810 16.91 -35.60 -1.78
C LYS A 810 16.56 -37.08 -1.76
N GLU A 811 16.25 -37.62 -2.92
CA GLU A 811 16.05 -39.05 -3.08
C GLU A 811 16.86 -39.55 -4.27
N LYS A 812 17.23 -40.84 -4.20
CA LYS A 812 17.99 -41.52 -5.22
C LYS A 812 17.01 -42.23 -6.16
N PHE A 813 17.06 -41.92 -7.45
CA PHE A 813 16.13 -42.47 -8.43
C PHE A 813 16.74 -42.59 -9.83
N LEU A 814 16.16 -43.46 -10.66
CA LEU A 814 16.50 -43.61 -12.08
C LEU A 814 15.89 -42.48 -12.90
N VAL A 815 16.71 -41.82 -13.72
CA VAL A 815 16.27 -40.72 -14.60
C VAL A 815 15.20 -41.21 -15.58
N GLN A 816 15.34 -42.43 -16.11
CA GLN A 816 14.37 -43.03 -17.02
C GLN A 816 12.96 -43.07 -16.42
N SER A 817 12.82 -43.60 -15.20
CA SER A 817 11.52 -43.72 -14.54
C SER A 817 10.85 -42.36 -14.30
N MET A 818 11.63 -41.33 -13.99
CA MET A 818 11.11 -39.97 -13.83
C MET A 818 10.64 -39.39 -15.18
N VAL A 819 11.39 -39.59 -16.27
CA VAL A 819 10.98 -39.11 -17.59
C VAL A 819 9.70 -39.82 -18.05
N GLU A 820 9.60 -41.13 -17.85
CA GLU A 820 8.38 -41.91 -18.15
C GLU A 820 7.16 -41.39 -17.37
N GLN A 821 7.31 -41.09 -16.07
CA GLN A 821 6.26 -40.48 -15.26
C GLN A 821 5.78 -39.13 -15.82
N ASN A 822 6.71 -38.28 -16.27
CA ASN A 822 6.37 -37.00 -16.90
C ASN A 822 5.61 -37.19 -18.23
N LEU A 823 5.97 -38.20 -19.02
CA LEU A 823 5.30 -38.48 -20.28
C LEU A 823 3.88 -39.02 -20.08
N VAL A 824 3.63 -39.80 -19.02
CA VAL A 824 2.27 -40.23 -18.65
C VAL A 824 1.38 -39.02 -18.35
N LEU A 825 1.90 -38.03 -17.62
CA LEU A 825 1.14 -36.80 -17.31
C LEU A 825 0.80 -35.97 -18.57
N LEU A 826 1.63 -36.05 -19.61
CA LEU A 826 1.46 -35.30 -20.87
C LEU A 826 0.85 -36.13 -22.01
N GLU A 827 0.52 -37.41 -21.76
CA GLU A 827 0.12 -38.36 -22.80
C GLU A 827 -1.11 -37.88 -23.58
N SER A 828 -2.13 -37.38 -22.87
CA SER A 828 -3.36 -36.87 -23.49
C SER A 828 -3.08 -35.67 -24.40
N ILE A 829 -2.21 -34.76 -23.96
CA ILE A 829 -1.85 -33.54 -24.71
C ILE A 829 -1.03 -33.91 -25.95
N PHE A 830 -0.04 -34.78 -25.81
CA PHE A 830 0.84 -35.17 -26.90
C PHE A 830 0.11 -36.01 -27.96
N LYS A 831 -0.78 -36.93 -27.55
CA LYS A 831 -1.64 -37.67 -28.48
C LYS A 831 -2.59 -36.75 -29.25
N THR A 832 -3.26 -35.83 -28.55
CA THR A 832 -4.20 -34.87 -29.18
C THR A 832 -3.48 -33.97 -30.18
N ASN A 833 -2.22 -33.60 -29.90
CA ASN A 833 -1.44 -32.71 -30.75
C ASN A 833 -0.53 -33.43 -31.75
N PHE A 834 -0.59 -34.77 -31.83
CA PHE A 834 0.23 -35.63 -32.69
C PHE A 834 1.74 -35.40 -32.54
N ILE A 835 2.22 -35.31 -31.28
CA ILE A 835 3.64 -35.14 -30.94
C ILE A 835 4.27 -36.50 -30.67
N ASN A 836 5.33 -36.84 -31.39
CA ASN A 836 6.12 -38.05 -31.19
C ASN A 836 7.31 -37.77 -30.28
N VAL A 837 7.50 -38.58 -29.24
CA VAL A 837 8.64 -38.45 -28.31
C VAL A 837 9.64 -39.57 -28.57
N VAL A 838 10.91 -39.21 -28.77
CA VAL A 838 12.01 -40.16 -29.01
C VAL A 838 12.93 -40.14 -27.79
N LEU A 839 13.10 -41.30 -27.15
CA LEU A 839 13.89 -41.46 -25.93
C LEU A 839 15.23 -42.11 -26.23
N LYS A 840 16.30 -41.54 -25.67
CA LYS A 840 17.65 -42.13 -25.65
C LYS A 840 18.28 -41.90 -24.28
N ILE A 841 17.87 -42.69 -23.31
CA ILE A 841 18.26 -42.57 -21.91
C ILE A 841 19.10 -43.79 -21.52
N ASP A 842 20.22 -43.56 -20.83
CA ASP A 842 21.02 -44.63 -20.22
C ASP A 842 20.21 -45.29 -19.08
N GLU A 843 19.93 -46.59 -19.21
CA GLU A 843 19.06 -47.36 -18.30
C GLU A 843 19.57 -47.39 -16.85
N ASN A 844 20.88 -47.18 -16.64
CA ASN A 844 21.51 -47.20 -15.32
C ASN A 844 21.83 -45.80 -14.76
N LEU A 845 21.30 -44.73 -15.38
CA LEU A 845 21.56 -43.37 -14.91
C LEU A 845 20.74 -43.04 -13.67
N GLU A 846 21.40 -43.10 -12.52
CA GLU A 846 20.84 -42.81 -11.21
C GLU A 846 21.35 -41.46 -10.67
N ILE A 847 20.45 -40.66 -10.11
CA ILE A 847 20.77 -39.33 -9.54
C ILE A 847 20.20 -39.20 -8.13
N ASN A 848 20.89 -38.46 -7.26
CA ASN A 848 20.46 -38.17 -5.89
C ASN A 848 20.11 -36.68 -5.73
N THR A 849 18.85 -36.33 -5.98
CA THR A 849 18.40 -34.93 -5.97
C THR A 849 16.93 -34.79 -5.58
N TYR A 850 16.39 -33.57 -5.64
CA TYR A 850 14.99 -33.27 -5.38
C TYR A 850 14.13 -33.71 -6.58
N LYS A 851 13.70 -34.98 -6.59
CA LYS A 851 12.94 -35.57 -7.72
C LYS A 851 11.74 -34.73 -8.15
N ASN A 852 10.95 -34.24 -7.20
CA ASN A 852 9.75 -33.46 -7.50
C ASN A 852 10.07 -32.12 -8.17
N GLU A 853 11.15 -31.46 -7.73
CA GLU A 853 11.58 -30.20 -8.35
C GLU A 853 12.10 -30.43 -9.77
N LEU A 854 12.92 -31.47 -9.97
CA LEU A 854 13.41 -31.82 -11.30
C LEU A 854 12.26 -32.23 -12.23
N THR A 855 11.28 -32.97 -11.73
CA THR A 855 10.06 -33.33 -12.45
C THR A 855 9.33 -32.08 -12.96
N GLN A 856 9.12 -31.09 -12.09
CA GLN A 856 8.51 -29.81 -12.47
C GLN A 856 9.32 -29.06 -13.54
N ALA A 857 10.65 -29.02 -13.39
CA ALA A 857 11.54 -28.37 -14.35
C ALA A 857 11.40 -28.99 -15.76
N LEU A 858 11.29 -30.32 -15.86
CA LEU A 858 11.10 -31.02 -17.13
C LEU A 858 9.69 -30.78 -17.71
N LEU A 859 8.63 -30.81 -16.89
CA LEU A 859 7.27 -30.50 -17.34
C LEU A 859 7.18 -29.11 -17.97
N ASN A 860 7.83 -28.11 -17.36
CA ASN A 860 7.86 -26.75 -17.90
C ASN A 860 8.50 -26.68 -19.29
N ILE A 861 9.61 -27.40 -19.50
CA ILE A 861 10.31 -27.44 -20.79
C ILE A 861 9.44 -28.15 -21.85
N LEU A 862 8.84 -29.29 -21.49
CA LEU A 862 8.02 -30.10 -22.39
C LEU A 862 6.73 -29.37 -22.82
N ASN A 863 6.07 -28.67 -21.89
CA ASN A 863 4.92 -27.83 -22.23
C ASN A 863 5.29 -26.67 -23.15
N ASN A 864 6.46 -26.05 -22.96
CA ASN A 864 6.94 -25.02 -23.87
C ASN A 864 7.21 -25.55 -25.28
N ALA A 865 7.74 -26.77 -25.42
CA ALA A 865 7.89 -27.41 -26.73
C ALA A 865 6.51 -27.63 -27.41
N ASN A 866 5.52 -28.13 -26.66
CA ASN A 866 4.15 -28.27 -27.15
C ASN A 866 3.55 -26.94 -27.64
N ASP A 867 3.74 -25.87 -26.87
CA ASP A 867 3.21 -24.56 -27.22
C ASP A 867 3.92 -23.96 -28.44
N ALA A 868 5.23 -24.18 -28.59
CA ALA A 868 5.98 -23.78 -29.77
C ALA A 868 5.46 -24.44 -31.05
N PHE A 869 5.03 -25.71 -31.00
CA PHE A 869 4.39 -26.38 -32.14
C PHE A 869 3.07 -25.72 -32.55
N LYS A 870 2.28 -25.29 -31.57
CA LYS A 870 1.00 -24.59 -31.82
C LYS A 870 1.23 -23.20 -32.40
N GLU A 871 2.11 -22.41 -31.80
CA GLU A 871 2.40 -21.04 -32.21
C GLU A 871 2.93 -20.97 -33.65
N LYS A 872 3.82 -21.91 -34.02
CA LYS A 872 4.39 -21.96 -35.38
C LYS A 872 3.55 -22.75 -36.38
N ASN A 873 2.33 -23.15 -36.00
CA ASN A 873 1.39 -23.90 -36.84
C ASN A 873 2.03 -25.12 -37.53
N ILE A 874 2.90 -25.84 -36.82
CA ILE A 874 3.50 -27.07 -37.37
C ILE A 874 2.41 -28.13 -37.37
N VAL A 875 2.05 -28.65 -38.55
CA VAL A 875 0.88 -29.53 -38.71
C VAL A 875 1.26 -31.00 -38.70
N GLU A 876 2.48 -31.33 -39.14
CA GLU A 876 2.96 -32.70 -39.28
C GLU A 876 4.38 -32.85 -38.73
N ASN A 877 4.79 -34.09 -38.41
CA ASN A 877 6.17 -34.44 -38.04
C ASN A 877 6.69 -33.67 -36.81
N LYS A 878 5.91 -33.61 -35.73
CA LYS A 878 6.32 -32.99 -34.46
C LYS A 878 7.11 -33.99 -33.62
N TYR A 879 8.35 -33.66 -33.31
CA TYR A 879 9.25 -34.52 -32.54
C TYR A 879 9.85 -33.79 -31.34
N ILE A 880 9.82 -34.45 -30.19
CA ILE A 880 10.59 -34.09 -29.00
C ILE A 880 11.57 -35.22 -28.73
N PHE A 881 12.85 -34.90 -28.58
CA PHE A 881 13.89 -35.85 -28.25
C PHE A 881 14.37 -35.60 -26.83
N ILE A 882 14.44 -36.66 -26.03
CA ILE A 882 14.97 -36.63 -24.67
C ILE A 882 16.14 -37.59 -24.60
N GLU A 883 17.32 -37.03 -24.36
CA GLU A 883 18.56 -37.80 -24.22
C GLU A 883 19.09 -37.62 -22.80
N ALA A 884 19.50 -38.71 -22.14
CA ALA A 884 20.14 -38.61 -20.84
C ALA A 884 21.27 -39.62 -20.67
N PHE A 885 22.44 -39.15 -20.24
CA PHE A 885 23.65 -39.96 -20.11
C PHE A 885 24.60 -39.40 -19.05
N LYS A 886 25.48 -40.26 -18.53
CA LYS A 886 26.57 -39.84 -17.64
C LYS A 886 27.74 -39.28 -18.45
N GLN A 887 28.22 -38.08 -18.08
CA GLN A 887 29.41 -37.47 -18.67
C GLN A 887 30.34 -36.98 -17.56
N ARG A 888 31.52 -37.63 -17.42
CA ARG A 888 32.47 -37.38 -16.32
C ARG A 888 31.78 -37.53 -14.96
N ASN A 889 31.72 -36.44 -14.18
CA ASN A 889 31.09 -36.40 -12.86
C ASN A 889 29.69 -35.75 -12.87
N ASN A 890 29.05 -35.65 -14.04
CA ASN A 890 27.73 -35.05 -14.17
C ASN A 890 26.76 -36.01 -14.90
N ALA A 891 25.49 -36.00 -14.49
CA ALA A 891 24.38 -36.49 -15.29
C ALA A 891 23.93 -35.37 -16.24
N ILE A 892 23.85 -35.67 -17.53
CA ILE A 892 23.42 -34.73 -18.57
C ILE A 892 22.04 -35.15 -19.05
N ILE A 893 21.10 -34.23 -19.05
CA ILE A 893 19.75 -34.39 -19.63
C ILE A 893 19.59 -33.34 -20.72
N ILE A 894 19.30 -33.76 -21.95
CA ILE A 894 19.09 -32.91 -23.12
C ILE A 894 17.66 -33.10 -23.62
N ILE A 895 16.91 -32.01 -23.69
CA ILE A 895 15.60 -31.97 -24.33
C ILE A 895 15.71 -31.09 -25.56
N LYS A 896 15.34 -31.61 -26.73
CA LYS A 896 15.29 -30.83 -27.98
C LYS A 896 14.00 -31.07 -28.75
N ASP A 897 13.44 -30.01 -29.29
CA ASP A 897 12.28 -30.06 -30.19
C ASP A 897 12.70 -29.82 -31.65
N ASN A 898 11.77 -30.00 -32.59
CA ASN A 898 11.89 -29.52 -33.97
C ASN A 898 10.94 -28.35 -34.30
N ALA A 899 10.60 -27.53 -33.29
CA ALA A 899 9.68 -26.40 -33.41
C ALA A 899 10.36 -25.11 -33.91
N GLY A 900 11.42 -25.20 -34.73
CA GLY A 900 12.06 -24.06 -35.38
C GLY A 900 12.92 -23.15 -34.49
N GLY A 901 13.07 -23.47 -33.20
CA GLY A 901 13.99 -22.82 -32.26
C GLY A 901 13.52 -21.49 -31.68
N ILE A 902 14.34 -20.94 -30.77
CA ILE A 902 14.13 -19.68 -30.05
C ILE A 902 14.73 -18.52 -30.89
N PRO A 903 14.05 -17.39 -31.07
CA PRO A 903 14.66 -16.21 -31.69
C PRO A 903 15.96 -15.79 -30.98
N GLU A 904 17.01 -15.46 -31.74
CA GLU A 904 18.35 -15.18 -31.18
C GLU A 904 18.37 -13.95 -30.25
N ASN A 905 17.51 -12.97 -30.52
CA ASN A 905 17.39 -11.74 -29.74
C ASN A 905 16.73 -11.92 -28.36
N ILE A 906 16.15 -13.09 -28.07
CA ILE A 906 15.48 -13.33 -26.79
C ILE A 906 16.09 -14.47 -25.99
N ILE A 907 17.04 -15.22 -26.56
CA ILE A 907 17.54 -16.46 -25.96
C ILE A 907 18.22 -16.25 -24.61
N GLU A 908 18.86 -15.10 -24.42
CA GLU A 908 19.50 -14.70 -23.16
C GLU A 908 18.47 -14.33 -22.08
N ASN A 909 17.27 -13.91 -22.48
CA ASN A 909 16.24 -13.39 -21.58
C ASN A 909 15.18 -14.43 -21.20
N ILE A 910 15.17 -15.62 -21.81
CA ILE A 910 14.11 -16.62 -21.57
C ILE A 910 14.05 -17.13 -20.12
N PHE A 911 15.13 -16.96 -19.37
CA PHE A 911 15.21 -17.29 -17.96
C PHE A 911 14.96 -16.09 -17.04
N GLU A 912 14.68 -14.90 -17.59
CA GLU A 912 14.28 -13.75 -16.77
C GLU A 912 12.85 -13.91 -16.25
N PRO A 913 12.55 -13.43 -15.03
CA PRO A 913 11.21 -13.51 -14.48
C PRO A 913 10.22 -12.72 -15.34
N TYR A 914 9.04 -13.32 -15.57
CA TYR A 914 7.94 -12.76 -16.36
C TYR A 914 8.23 -12.56 -17.85
N PHE A 915 9.36 -13.06 -18.34
CA PHE A 915 9.67 -13.03 -19.76
C PHE A 915 8.78 -14.03 -20.51
N THR A 916 7.96 -13.56 -21.45
CA THR A 916 7.12 -14.42 -22.28
C THR A 916 6.93 -13.82 -23.67
N THR A 917 6.89 -14.66 -24.69
CA THR A 917 6.52 -14.31 -26.07
C THR A 917 5.01 -14.44 -26.33
N LYS A 918 4.26 -15.00 -25.38
CA LYS A 918 2.82 -15.27 -25.50
C LYS A 918 2.00 -14.07 -25.05
N HIS A 919 0.73 -14.02 -25.47
CA HIS A 919 -0.21 -13.02 -24.94
C HIS A 919 -0.38 -13.20 -23.43
N LYS A 920 -0.58 -12.10 -22.67
CA LYS A 920 -0.64 -12.11 -21.19
C LYS A 920 -1.70 -13.02 -20.58
N SER A 921 -2.70 -13.45 -21.36
CA SER A 921 -3.73 -14.40 -20.96
C SER A 921 -3.29 -15.87 -21.02
N ASP A 922 -2.20 -16.16 -21.76
CA ASP A 922 -1.84 -17.53 -22.17
C ASP A 922 -0.44 -17.93 -21.68
N GLY A 923 0.39 -16.96 -21.24
CA GLY A 923 1.72 -17.22 -20.71
C GLY A 923 2.06 -16.33 -19.52
N THR A 924 2.43 -16.94 -18.39
CA THR A 924 2.80 -16.23 -17.16
C THR A 924 4.23 -15.72 -17.17
N GLY A 925 5.11 -16.30 -18.01
CA GLY A 925 6.55 -16.01 -18.03
C GLY A 925 7.31 -16.50 -16.79
N ILE A 926 6.67 -17.32 -15.95
CA ILE A 926 7.24 -17.81 -14.69
C ILE A 926 7.88 -19.20 -14.87
N GLY A 927 7.41 -20.01 -15.82
CA GLY A 927 7.82 -21.42 -16.00
C GLY A 927 9.32 -21.62 -16.20
N LEU A 928 9.94 -20.96 -17.19
CA LEU A 928 11.39 -21.12 -17.45
C LEU A 928 12.25 -20.45 -16.38
N TYR A 929 11.82 -19.32 -15.82
CA TYR A 929 12.47 -18.72 -14.66
C TYR A 929 12.48 -19.70 -13.46
N MET A 930 11.36 -20.38 -13.17
CA MET A 930 11.30 -21.42 -12.14
C MET A 930 12.23 -22.59 -12.47
N THR A 931 12.26 -23.04 -13.72
CA THR A 931 13.19 -24.08 -14.17
C THR A 931 14.64 -23.66 -13.92
N TYR A 932 15.01 -22.42 -14.20
CA TYR A 932 16.34 -21.89 -13.90
C TYR A 932 16.65 -21.91 -12.41
N GLN A 933 15.73 -21.42 -11.57
CA GLN A 933 15.89 -21.41 -10.11
C GLN A 933 16.01 -22.84 -9.54
N ILE A 934 15.18 -23.77 -9.99
CA ILE A 934 15.24 -25.18 -9.58
C ILE A 934 16.60 -25.79 -9.93
N ILE A 935 17.03 -25.67 -11.18
CA ILE A 935 18.26 -26.33 -11.63
C ILE A 935 19.51 -25.68 -11.02
N ASN A 936 19.63 -24.35 -11.10
CA ASN A 936 20.86 -23.66 -10.70
C ASN A 936 20.95 -23.44 -9.18
N GLU A 937 19.84 -23.06 -8.51
CA GLU A 937 19.88 -22.62 -7.11
C GLU A 937 19.49 -23.72 -6.11
N HIS A 938 18.63 -24.66 -6.50
CA HIS A 938 18.21 -25.74 -5.59
C HIS A 938 19.00 -27.03 -5.81
N ILE A 939 19.11 -27.48 -7.05
CA ILE A 939 19.82 -28.71 -7.42
C ILE A 939 21.34 -28.47 -7.54
N TYR A 940 21.78 -27.20 -7.58
CA TYR A 940 23.16 -26.79 -7.83
C TYR A 940 23.74 -27.38 -9.13
N GLY A 941 22.86 -27.54 -10.13
CA GLY A 941 23.20 -27.93 -11.48
C GLY A 941 23.36 -26.70 -12.40
N LYS A 942 23.36 -26.95 -13.71
CA LYS A 942 23.42 -25.90 -14.73
C LYS A 942 22.42 -26.18 -15.85
N ILE A 943 21.54 -25.23 -16.14
CA ILE A 943 20.71 -25.23 -17.35
C ILE A 943 21.25 -24.28 -18.41
N GLU A 944 21.27 -24.73 -19.66
CA GLU A 944 21.65 -23.94 -20.84
C GLU A 944 20.57 -24.10 -21.93
N ALA A 945 20.28 -23.03 -22.66
CA ALA A 945 19.37 -23.05 -23.80
C ALA A 945 20.06 -22.52 -25.06
N TYR A 946 19.95 -23.25 -26.17
CA TYR A 946 20.52 -22.85 -27.45
C TYR A 946 19.74 -23.48 -28.62
N ASN A 947 19.90 -22.96 -29.83
CA ASN A 947 19.32 -23.57 -31.03
C ASN A 947 20.27 -24.57 -31.68
N SER A 948 19.74 -25.66 -32.21
CA SER A 948 20.53 -26.64 -32.97
C SER A 948 19.84 -27.06 -34.27
N LYS A 949 20.65 -27.41 -35.28
CA LYS A 949 20.22 -28.07 -36.52
C LYS A 949 20.72 -29.51 -36.50
N TYR A 950 19.82 -30.46 -36.74
CA TYR A 950 20.16 -31.89 -36.70
C TYR A 950 19.36 -32.68 -37.73
N SER A 951 19.89 -33.82 -38.17
CA SER A 951 19.22 -34.73 -39.11
C SER A 951 18.49 -35.84 -38.34
N TYR A 952 17.23 -36.10 -38.70
CA TYR A 952 16.45 -37.24 -38.24
C TYR A 952 15.55 -37.73 -39.38
N GLU A 953 15.51 -39.04 -39.63
CA GLU A 953 14.82 -39.66 -40.78
C GLU A 953 15.18 -39.02 -42.14
N ASN A 954 16.48 -38.76 -42.35
CA ASN A 954 17.02 -38.12 -43.57
C ASN A 954 16.46 -36.71 -43.87
N LYS A 955 15.86 -36.04 -42.88
CA LYS A 955 15.40 -34.65 -42.96
C LYS A 955 16.13 -33.77 -41.96
N MET A 956 16.48 -32.56 -42.38
CA MET A 956 17.09 -31.55 -41.53
C MET A 956 16.02 -30.82 -40.71
N HIS A 957 16.17 -30.87 -39.39
CA HIS A 957 15.33 -30.19 -38.41
C HIS A 957 16.09 -29.05 -37.74
N LYS A 958 15.36 -28.03 -37.28
CA LYS A 958 15.86 -26.96 -36.42
C LYS A 958 14.94 -26.84 -35.22
N GLY A 959 15.50 -26.71 -34.02
CA GLY A 959 14.70 -26.47 -32.82
C GLY A 959 15.49 -26.01 -31.62
N ALA A 960 14.78 -25.82 -30.51
CA ALA A 960 15.38 -25.39 -29.25
C ALA A 960 15.98 -26.59 -28.53
N VAL A 961 17.10 -26.37 -27.84
CA VAL A 961 17.80 -27.38 -27.04
C VAL A 961 17.97 -26.83 -25.63
N PHE A 962 17.45 -27.57 -24.64
CA PHE A 962 17.70 -27.35 -23.24
C PHE A 962 18.64 -28.44 -22.73
N LYS A 963 19.79 -28.03 -22.19
CA LYS A 963 20.79 -28.92 -21.60
C LYS A 963 20.86 -28.68 -20.10
N ILE A 964 20.55 -29.71 -19.33
CA ILE A 964 20.62 -29.72 -17.87
C ILE A 964 21.83 -30.58 -17.47
N SER A 965 22.71 -30.04 -16.64
CA SER A 965 23.88 -30.72 -16.10
C SER A 965 23.75 -30.80 -14.58
N ILE A 966 23.71 -32.01 -14.02
CA ILE A 966 23.56 -32.25 -12.58
C ILE A 966 24.82 -32.95 -12.06
N PRO A 967 25.52 -32.41 -11.05
CA PRO A 967 26.64 -33.10 -10.42
C PRO A 967 26.23 -34.45 -9.84
N LEU A 968 27.03 -35.47 -10.10
CA LEU A 968 26.91 -36.78 -9.46
C LEU A 968 27.82 -36.77 -8.22
N ASP A 969 27.21 -37.01 -7.07
CA ASP A 969 27.91 -37.20 -5.78
C ASP A 969 28.75 -38.50 -5.79
#